data_AF-A0A934F2U9-F1
#
_entry.id   AF-A0A934F2U9-F1
#
_cell.length_a   1.000
_cell.length_b   1.000
_cell.length_c   1.000
_cell.angle_alpha   90.00
_cell.angle_beta   90.00
_cell.angle_gamma   90.00
#
_symmetry.space_group_name_H-M   'P 1'
#
loop_
_entity.id
_entity.type
_entity.pdbx_description
1 polymer ?
#
loop_
_entity_poly.entity_id
_entity_poly.type
_entity_poly.pdbx_seq_one_letter_code
_entity_poly.pdbx_strand_id
1 'polypeptide(L)'
;MRHLFALLLALTQAIAADTQRPGDNIALGKPYALDPRPNYGYCTDPGDKTQLTDGVYTKGYFWTQKSTVGWNSVGGVTITVDLGSVQPIRGASFNTAAGRAGVTWPASVVVLVSDDGKSYYPAGELVNLGMKRGAAPNDYAIHRYWTDELRTHGRFVSFLVMAGGSYTFVDEIEVYRGEPDWLKLPFSGEGVTDARAYQLHAAFEQRIRKDLLAVREAAAKLKGDASKPILTELDAIEREIPLMSRRHDPKARVTLPLNPLHERVFRVQAVVWRAQKLAPLSASPANPWAPLDIAGTPSRGTGSVSVAMMQNEFRSGALNISNAGESAAELRLQITGLPGGTNPSCVTVNEVAWTDTRKGIAVAAALPEARRDGDAFIINVPSGMTRQVWFTFHPTDIKPGAHRGTISLATGKTKLRVPVMLRVFPLRFPDQPSLHLGGWDYSDAIKGRDVTPENRDAFIRILRAHFVDSPWATGNVMPYSQDTARFDEWLQLWPGARQYCIFAAVGEQIGRAKRGTPEFDAKVREWITFWAGHAKKRGLRPEQLCVLLVDEPAEARRDNIILPWAKAVRAANTGVKIWEDPTHRDPAAANQEMMALCHVLCPNRPMFLEGGEKFRDYFAKRHAAGTELAFYSCNIGARLADPYSYFRLQAWTAWQYGAKASFFWAFSDSGGGSSWNEYAMTHSTCYTPIFLEPAAVTGSKQMEAIRESAEDYEYFVMLRDRIATAEKAGRQGAAIERAKKLLATAANRVLNAPAADKLMWAESKDRTLADKVRVEMLEAMSALAASAGR
;
A
#
# COMPACT_ATOMS: atom_id res chain seq x y z
N MET A 1 -35.37 42.95 -19.07
CA MET A 1 -34.19 43.08 -19.98
C MET A 1 -32.91 43.53 -19.26
N ARG A 2 -32.92 44.52 -18.36
CA ARG A 2 -31.70 44.96 -17.61
C ARG A 2 -31.11 43.92 -16.65
N HIS A 3 -31.91 43.01 -16.08
CA HIS A 3 -31.42 41.92 -15.21
C HIS A 3 -30.84 40.72 -15.97
N LEU A 4 -31.26 40.48 -17.23
CA LEU A 4 -30.69 39.42 -18.06
C LEU A 4 -29.32 39.82 -18.62
N PHE A 5 -29.12 41.12 -18.88
CA PHE A 5 -27.84 41.68 -19.33
C PHE A 5 -26.78 41.72 -18.22
N ALA A 6 -27.17 41.97 -16.96
CA ALA A 6 -26.25 41.93 -15.82
C ALA A 6 -25.81 40.50 -15.45
N LEU A 7 -26.69 39.50 -15.62
CA LEU A 7 -26.33 38.09 -15.41
C LEU A 7 -25.42 37.56 -16.54
N LEU A 8 -25.65 37.98 -17.79
CA LEU A 8 -24.72 37.67 -18.88
C LEU A 8 -23.36 38.37 -18.70
N LEU A 9 -23.32 39.62 -18.22
CA LEU A 9 -22.06 40.33 -17.96
C LEU A 9 -21.26 39.68 -16.81
N ALA A 10 -21.93 39.23 -15.75
CA ALA A 10 -21.30 38.54 -14.62
C ALA A 10 -20.83 37.12 -14.97
N LEU A 11 -21.56 36.38 -15.81
CA LEU A 11 -21.09 35.10 -16.37
C LEU A 11 -19.93 35.29 -17.37
N THR A 12 -19.94 36.36 -18.18
CA THR A 12 -18.78 36.67 -19.04
C THR A 12 -17.57 37.17 -18.26
N GLN A 13 -17.74 37.87 -17.14
CA GLN A 13 -16.62 38.28 -16.27
C GLN A 13 -16.02 37.11 -15.47
N ALA A 14 -16.83 36.11 -15.10
CA ALA A 14 -16.33 34.89 -14.47
C ALA A 14 -15.57 33.97 -15.45
N ILE A 15 -15.92 33.98 -16.74
CA ILE A 15 -15.19 33.25 -17.79
C ILE A 15 -13.94 34.04 -18.26
N ALA A 16 -13.97 35.37 -18.20
CA ALA A 16 -12.85 36.21 -18.65
C ALA A 16 -11.66 36.26 -17.66
N ALA A 17 -11.85 35.92 -16.39
CA ALA A 17 -10.76 35.95 -15.40
C ALA A 17 -9.69 34.85 -15.61
N ASP A 18 -10.00 33.78 -16.35
CA ASP A 18 -9.15 32.58 -16.44
C ASP A 18 -8.08 32.64 -17.56
N THR A 19 -8.03 33.73 -18.34
CA THR A 19 -7.14 33.86 -19.52
C THR A 19 -6.17 35.03 -19.47
N GLN A 20 -6.24 35.91 -18.46
CA GLN A 20 -5.32 37.05 -18.41
C GLN A 20 -3.93 36.58 -17.96
N ARG A 21 -2.96 36.62 -18.89
CA ARG A 21 -1.54 36.36 -18.60
C ARG A 21 -0.96 37.57 -17.84
N PRO A 22 -0.12 37.36 -16.81
CA PRO A 22 0.52 38.44 -16.05
C PRO A 22 1.68 39.11 -16.79
N GLY A 23 1.97 38.70 -18.03
CA GLY A 23 3.00 39.25 -18.91
C GLY A 23 3.13 38.42 -20.19
N ASP A 24 4.07 38.81 -21.06
CA ASP A 24 4.35 38.09 -22.31
C ASP A 24 4.76 36.64 -22.02
N ASN A 25 4.16 35.66 -22.72
CA ASN A 25 4.61 34.27 -22.68
C ASN A 25 5.91 34.12 -23.49
N ILE A 26 7.05 34.10 -22.80
CA ILE A 26 8.38 33.97 -23.40
C ILE A 26 8.79 32.53 -23.67
N ALA A 27 7.99 31.55 -23.23
CA ALA A 27 8.13 30.15 -23.60
C ALA A 27 7.47 29.82 -24.95
N LEU A 28 6.63 30.70 -25.52
CA LEU A 28 5.90 30.43 -26.75
C LEU A 28 6.85 30.03 -27.91
N GLY A 29 6.62 28.85 -28.46
CA GLY A 29 7.39 28.24 -29.56
C GLY A 29 8.81 27.79 -29.17
N LYS A 30 9.15 27.74 -27.88
CA LYS A 30 10.49 27.39 -27.40
C LYS A 30 10.68 25.87 -27.30
N PRO A 31 11.89 25.35 -27.58
CA PRO A 31 12.15 23.94 -27.40
C PRO A 31 12.16 23.56 -25.92
N TYR A 32 11.82 22.31 -25.63
CA TYR A 32 11.90 21.73 -24.30
C TYR A 32 12.35 20.27 -24.33
N ALA A 33 12.83 19.79 -23.19
CA ALA A 33 13.19 18.39 -22.94
C ALA A 33 12.22 17.75 -21.95
N LEU A 34 11.94 16.46 -22.14
CA LEU A 34 11.05 15.66 -21.28
C LEU A 34 11.83 14.47 -20.71
N ASP A 35 11.81 14.32 -19.40
CA ASP A 35 12.39 13.17 -18.70
C ASP A 35 11.44 12.63 -17.61
N PRO A 36 10.95 11.38 -17.70
CA PRO A 36 11.13 10.44 -18.80
C PRO A 36 10.32 10.85 -20.04
N ARG A 37 10.54 10.14 -21.17
CA ARG A 37 9.67 10.29 -22.35
C ARG A 37 8.21 9.93 -22.01
N PRO A 38 7.22 10.62 -22.60
CA PRO A 38 5.80 10.26 -22.46
C PRO A 38 5.55 8.81 -22.84
N ASN A 39 4.67 8.14 -22.09
CA ASN A 39 4.38 6.71 -22.27
C ASN A 39 2.88 6.37 -22.19
N TYR A 40 2.00 7.37 -22.14
CA TYR A 40 0.55 7.13 -22.10
C TYR A 40 -0.04 7.00 -23.51
N GLY A 41 -0.24 5.76 -23.94
CA GLY A 41 -0.52 5.43 -25.35
C GLY A 41 -1.75 6.10 -26.00
N TYR A 42 -2.72 6.61 -25.24
CA TYR A 42 -3.87 7.31 -25.83
C TYR A 42 -3.48 8.69 -26.39
N CYS A 43 -2.65 9.45 -25.67
CA CYS A 43 -2.29 10.80 -26.08
C CYS A 43 -0.88 10.89 -26.69
N THR A 44 0.09 10.08 -26.24
CA THR A 44 1.47 10.12 -26.76
C THR A 44 1.55 10.07 -28.29
N ASP A 45 2.31 11.01 -28.88
CA ASP A 45 2.55 11.12 -30.33
C ASP A 45 3.82 11.95 -30.65
N PRO A 46 4.29 11.99 -31.93
CA PRO A 46 5.51 12.72 -32.31
C PRO A 46 5.53 14.23 -31.96
N GLY A 47 4.37 14.87 -31.86
CA GLY A 47 4.13 16.28 -31.50
C GLY A 47 4.36 16.61 -30.02
N ASP A 48 4.49 15.59 -29.15
CA ASP A 48 4.84 15.75 -27.73
C ASP A 48 6.12 16.57 -27.50
N LYS A 49 6.97 16.73 -28.53
CA LYS A 49 8.21 17.50 -28.50
C LYS A 49 8.05 19.01 -28.66
N THR A 50 6.88 19.48 -29.09
CA THR A 50 6.66 20.91 -29.39
C THR A 50 5.37 21.49 -28.80
N GLN A 51 4.39 20.64 -28.49
CA GLN A 51 3.04 21.11 -28.11
C GLN A 51 2.92 21.79 -26.75
N LEU A 52 3.80 21.53 -25.78
CA LEU A 52 3.68 22.13 -24.43
C LEU A 52 3.96 23.62 -24.36
N THR A 53 4.33 24.23 -25.47
CA THR A 53 4.70 25.65 -25.54
C THR A 53 4.14 26.29 -26.82
N ASP A 54 3.16 25.67 -27.47
CA ASP A 54 2.63 26.14 -28.75
C ASP A 54 1.46 27.13 -28.59
N GLY A 55 0.97 27.32 -27.36
CA GLY A 55 -0.15 28.20 -27.04
C GLY A 55 -1.52 27.55 -27.24
N VAL A 56 -1.59 26.25 -27.50
CA VAL A 56 -2.83 25.50 -27.76
C VAL A 56 -3.26 24.75 -26.52
N TYR A 57 -4.45 25.08 -26.02
CA TYR A 57 -5.08 24.37 -24.91
C TYR A 57 -5.99 23.25 -25.41
N THR A 58 -5.95 22.11 -24.72
CA THR A 58 -6.74 20.93 -25.05
C THR A 58 -8.24 21.20 -24.90
N LYS A 59 -9.01 20.79 -25.91
CA LYS A 59 -10.48 20.77 -25.87
C LYS A 59 -10.99 19.34 -25.78
N GLY A 60 -12.01 19.10 -24.96
CA GLY A 60 -12.58 17.77 -24.76
C GLY A 60 -11.93 17.02 -23.59
N TYR A 61 -11.87 15.69 -23.68
CA TYR A 61 -11.43 14.87 -22.55
C TYR A 61 -9.92 14.72 -22.51
N PHE A 62 -9.29 15.39 -21.54
CA PHE A 62 -7.89 15.82 -21.54
C PHE A 62 -6.90 14.73 -22.01
N TRP A 63 -6.89 13.57 -21.36
CA TRP A 63 -5.90 12.50 -21.58
C TRP A 63 -6.17 11.59 -22.78
N THR A 64 -7.17 11.90 -23.61
CA THR A 64 -7.42 11.16 -24.87
C THR A 64 -7.14 11.99 -26.12
N GLN A 65 -6.73 13.25 -25.94
CA GLN A 65 -6.45 14.17 -27.03
C GLN A 65 -4.96 14.18 -27.36
N LYS A 66 -4.62 14.37 -28.64
CA LYS A 66 -3.23 14.47 -29.09
C LYS A 66 -2.53 15.76 -28.64
N SER A 67 -3.29 16.83 -28.42
CA SER A 67 -2.80 18.08 -27.81
C SER A 67 -2.39 17.97 -26.32
N THR A 68 -2.34 16.77 -25.76
CA THR A 68 -1.99 16.52 -24.35
C THR A 68 -0.80 15.58 -24.28
N VAL A 69 0.21 15.94 -23.49
CA VAL A 69 1.32 15.05 -23.16
C VAL A 69 0.99 14.29 -21.88
N GLY A 70 1.25 12.97 -21.85
CA GLY A 70 0.83 12.11 -20.75
C GLY A 70 1.82 11.02 -20.36
N TRP A 71 1.86 10.75 -19.06
CA TRP A 71 2.66 9.69 -18.45
C TRP A 71 1.80 8.78 -17.57
N ASN A 72 2.19 7.51 -17.51
CA ASN A 72 1.59 6.48 -16.66
C ASN A 72 2.68 5.71 -15.91
N SER A 73 2.44 5.48 -14.62
CA SER A 73 3.29 4.71 -13.70
C SER A 73 4.73 5.22 -13.60
N VAL A 74 4.94 6.52 -13.82
CA VAL A 74 6.23 7.18 -13.59
C VAL A 74 6.24 7.88 -12.23
N GLY A 75 7.41 7.88 -11.59
CA GLY A 75 7.57 8.43 -10.25
C GLY A 75 7.56 9.97 -10.15
N GLY A 76 7.80 10.65 -11.27
CA GLY A 76 7.87 12.09 -11.42
C GLY A 76 8.28 12.44 -12.86
N VAL A 77 8.05 13.68 -13.27
CA VAL A 77 8.37 14.18 -14.61
C VAL A 77 9.17 15.47 -14.49
N THR A 78 10.24 15.60 -15.26
CA THR A 78 11.00 16.84 -15.42
C THR A 78 10.79 17.37 -16.82
N ILE A 79 10.34 18.62 -16.93
CA ILE A 79 10.13 19.32 -18.19
C ILE A 79 11.00 20.56 -18.18
N THR A 80 11.99 20.65 -19.08
CA THR A 80 12.94 21.77 -19.11
C THR A 80 12.76 22.57 -20.40
N VAL A 81 12.28 23.81 -20.29
CA VAL A 81 12.12 24.75 -21.40
C VAL A 81 13.41 25.56 -21.58
N ASP A 82 13.94 25.64 -22.80
CA ASP A 82 15.06 26.52 -23.17
C ASP A 82 14.53 27.80 -23.83
N LEU A 83 14.57 28.92 -23.10
CA LEU A 83 14.12 30.23 -23.60
C LEU A 83 15.03 30.79 -24.71
N GLY A 84 16.20 30.19 -24.92
CA GLY A 84 17.21 30.53 -25.93
C GLY A 84 18.27 31.53 -25.45
N SER A 85 17.96 32.32 -24.42
CA SER A 85 18.89 33.25 -23.75
C SER A 85 18.42 33.51 -22.32
N VAL A 86 19.26 34.10 -21.47
CA VAL A 86 18.87 34.48 -20.11
C VAL A 86 17.80 35.58 -20.18
N GLN A 87 16.63 35.33 -19.60
CA GLN A 87 15.48 36.23 -19.60
C GLN A 87 15.04 36.54 -18.17
N PRO A 88 14.49 37.73 -17.88
CA PRO A 88 13.83 37.99 -16.62
C PRO A 88 12.49 37.24 -16.55
N ILE A 89 12.17 36.64 -15.41
CA ILE A 89 11.03 35.74 -15.21
C ILE A 89 10.17 36.24 -14.04
N ARG A 90 8.91 36.55 -14.34
CA ARG A 90 7.87 36.95 -13.36
C ARG A 90 7.14 35.76 -12.80
N GLY A 91 6.88 34.78 -13.65
CA GLY A 91 5.93 33.74 -13.33
C GLY A 91 5.98 32.61 -14.33
N ALA A 92 5.20 31.59 -14.03
CA ALA A 92 4.98 30.47 -14.92
C ALA A 92 3.57 29.91 -14.74
N SER A 93 3.09 29.15 -15.71
CA SER A 93 1.86 28.37 -15.61
C SER A 93 2.07 26.92 -16.05
N PHE A 94 1.27 26.04 -15.47
CA PHE A 94 1.20 24.62 -15.79
C PHE A 94 -0.28 24.23 -15.86
N ASN A 95 -0.78 23.93 -17.06
CA ASN A 95 -2.18 23.60 -17.27
C ASN A 95 -2.40 22.08 -17.34
N THR A 96 -3.34 21.58 -16.54
CA THR A 96 -3.53 20.14 -16.35
C THR A 96 -4.99 19.80 -16.06
N ALA A 97 -5.32 18.52 -15.97
CA ALA A 97 -6.63 18.06 -15.58
C ALA A 97 -6.55 16.84 -14.66
N ALA A 98 -7.48 16.74 -13.71
CA ALA A 98 -7.63 15.58 -12.83
C ALA A 98 -9.07 15.47 -12.32
N GLY A 99 -9.32 14.51 -11.41
CA GLY A 99 -10.62 14.35 -10.73
C GLY A 99 -11.47 13.19 -11.26
N ARG A 100 -10.98 12.40 -12.22
CA ARG A 100 -11.69 11.22 -12.76
C ARG A 100 -10.74 10.15 -13.25
N ALA A 101 -11.23 8.91 -13.41
CA ALA A 101 -10.50 7.76 -13.95
C ALA A 101 -9.17 7.44 -13.23
N GLY A 102 -9.08 7.73 -11.92
CA GLY A 102 -7.86 7.53 -11.13
C GLY A 102 -6.76 8.57 -11.36
N VAL A 103 -7.04 9.63 -12.14
CA VAL A 103 -6.15 10.78 -12.32
C VAL A 103 -6.35 11.76 -11.18
N THR A 104 -5.27 12.10 -10.48
CA THR A 104 -5.26 13.03 -9.35
C THR A 104 -4.41 14.25 -9.67
N TRP A 105 -4.70 15.36 -8.97
CA TRP A 105 -3.93 16.60 -9.12
C TRP A 105 -2.44 16.36 -8.80
N PRO A 106 -1.50 17.11 -9.43
CA PRO A 106 -0.08 17.05 -9.08
C PRO A 106 0.12 17.29 -7.57
N ALA A 107 0.98 16.48 -6.95
CA ALA A 107 1.37 16.69 -5.56
C ALA A 107 2.26 17.92 -5.41
N SER A 108 3.06 18.23 -6.44
CA SER A 108 3.83 19.47 -6.57
C SER A 108 4.24 19.71 -8.01
N VAL A 109 4.48 20.98 -8.34
CA VAL A 109 5.12 21.43 -9.57
C VAL A 109 6.16 22.48 -9.18
N VAL A 110 7.39 22.03 -8.95
CA VAL A 110 8.49 22.92 -8.59
C VAL A 110 9.05 23.55 -9.85
N VAL A 111 9.23 24.87 -9.82
CA VAL A 111 9.95 25.63 -10.83
C VAL A 111 11.39 25.87 -10.39
N LEU A 112 12.35 25.38 -11.18
CA LEU A 112 13.76 25.71 -11.08
C LEU A 112 14.21 26.52 -12.30
N VAL A 113 15.15 27.44 -12.12
CA VAL A 113 15.71 28.26 -13.19
C VAL A 113 17.22 28.11 -13.28
N SER A 114 17.80 28.23 -14.47
CA SER A 114 19.24 28.13 -14.68
C SER A 114 19.68 29.01 -15.83
N ASP A 115 20.84 29.66 -15.69
CA ASP A 115 21.47 30.38 -16.80
C ASP A 115 22.27 29.45 -17.73
N ASP A 116 22.87 28.39 -17.18
CA ASP A 116 23.84 27.53 -17.86
C ASP A 116 23.32 26.12 -18.19
N GLY A 117 22.15 25.75 -17.68
CA GLY A 117 21.54 24.44 -17.86
C GLY A 117 22.17 23.34 -17.02
N LYS A 118 23.11 23.69 -16.12
CA LYS A 118 23.83 22.77 -15.24
C LYS A 118 23.46 23.00 -13.78
N SER A 119 23.43 24.26 -13.35
CA SER A 119 23.13 24.67 -11.98
C SER A 119 21.73 25.29 -11.94
N TYR A 120 20.79 24.61 -11.29
CA TYR A 120 19.39 25.04 -11.20
C TYR A 120 19.07 25.62 -9.84
N TYR A 121 18.29 26.71 -9.81
CA TYR A 121 17.94 27.43 -8.60
C TYR A 121 16.43 27.43 -8.41
N PRO A 122 15.92 27.11 -7.22
CA PRO A 122 14.48 27.13 -6.97
C PRO A 122 13.89 28.52 -7.10
N ALA A 123 12.89 28.66 -7.96
CA ALA A 123 12.16 29.89 -8.17
C ALA A 123 10.80 29.89 -7.44
N GLY A 124 10.15 28.73 -7.32
CA GLY A 124 8.86 28.60 -6.64
C GLY A 124 8.22 27.23 -6.82
N GLU A 125 7.04 27.03 -6.24
CA GLU A 125 6.24 25.81 -6.36
C GLU A 125 4.80 26.18 -6.74
N LEU A 126 4.37 25.79 -7.95
CA LEU A 126 3.16 26.32 -8.57
C LEU A 126 1.88 25.85 -7.92
N VAL A 127 1.84 24.66 -7.30
CA VAL A 127 0.63 24.20 -6.61
C VAL A 127 0.32 25.15 -5.46
N ASN A 128 1.29 25.40 -4.57
CA ASN A 128 1.12 26.30 -3.43
C ASN A 128 0.93 27.77 -3.84
N LEU A 129 1.74 28.27 -4.78
CA LEU A 129 1.62 29.66 -5.23
C LEU A 129 0.29 29.90 -5.97
N GLY A 130 -0.16 28.90 -6.74
CA GLY A 130 -1.42 28.92 -7.47
C GLY A 130 -2.66 28.87 -6.56
N MET A 131 -2.59 28.26 -5.37
CA MET A 131 -3.73 28.23 -4.44
C MET A 131 -4.23 29.62 -4.05
N LYS A 132 -3.38 30.66 -4.06
CA LYS A 132 -3.79 32.06 -3.84
C LYS A 132 -4.72 32.59 -4.95
N ARG A 133 -4.72 31.94 -6.12
CA ARG A 133 -5.50 32.28 -7.31
C ARG A 133 -6.73 31.37 -7.49
N GLY A 134 -6.83 30.31 -6.71
CA GLY A 134 -7.95 29.36 -6.73
C GLY A 134 -7.50 27.94 -6.41
N ALA A 135 -8.29 27.21 -5.63
CA ALA A 135 -8.02 25.81 -5.35
C ALA A 135 -8.44 24.92 -6.54
N ALA A 136 -7.73 23.83 -6.75
CA ALA A 136 -8.12 22.82 -7.73
C ALA A 136 -9.46 22.16 -7.32
N PRO A 137 -10.41 21.94 -8.25
CA PRO A 137 -11.70 21.34 -7.93
C PRO A 137 -11.62 19.88 -7.47
N ASN A 138 -12.64 19.40 -6.77
CA ASN A 138 -12.72 17.99 -6.34
C ASN A 138 -13.18 17.04 -7.46
N ASP A 139 -13.96 17.54 -8.43
CA ASP A 139 -14.46 16.78 -9.58
C ASP A 139 -13.54 16.95 -10.80
N TYR A 140 -13.87 16.28 -11.91
CA TYR A 140 -13.16 16.47 -13.17
C TYR A 140 -13.12 17.94 -13.57
N ALA A 141 -11.92 18.49 -13.66
CA ALA A 141 -11.70 19.84 -14.13
C ALA A 141 -10.36 19.94 -14.86
N ILE A 142 -10.28 20.95 -15.73
CA ILE A 142 -9.01 21.51 -16.17
C ILE A 142 -8.66 22.63 -15.19
N HIS A 143 -7.41 22.69 -14.76
CA HIS A 143 -6.93 23.69 -13.83
C HIS A 143 -5.54 24.18 -14.24
N ARG A 144 -5.38 25.50 -14.25
CA ARG A 144 -4.12 26.17 -14.52
C ARG A 144 -3.45 26.57 -13.21
N TYR A 145 -2.39 25.86 -12.82
CA TYR A 145 -1.54 26.30 -11.71
C TYR A 145 -0.63 27.41 -12.23
N TRP A 146 -0.72 28.62 -11.68
CA TRP A 146 0.11 29.73 -12.14
C TRP A 146 0.45 30.74 -11.04
N THR A 147 1.54 31.49 -11.25
CA THR A 147 1.94 32.61 -10.39
C THR A 147 2.58 33.73 -11.20
N ASP A 148 2.67 34.92 -10.62
CA ASP A 148 3.40 36.10 -11.07
C ASP A 148 4.37 36.63 -9.98
N GLU A 149 4.67 35.80 -8.97
CA GLU A 149 5.42 36.17 -7.77
C GLU A 149 6.88 35.63 -7.74
N LEU A 150 7.40 35.01 -8.81
CA LEU A 150 8.72 34.34 -8.78
C LEU A 150 9.90 35.31 -8.67
N ARG A 151 9.81 36.47 -9.34
CA ARG A 151 10.84 37.54 -9.38
C ARG A 151 12.28 36.99 -9.51
N THR A 152 12.58 36.39 -10.66
CA THR A 152 13.89 35.74 -10.93
C THR A 152 14.35 35.96 -12.38
N HIS A 153 15.40 35.28 -12.82
CA HIS A 153 15.83 35.20 -14.21
C HIS A 153 16.31 33.79 -14.57
N GLY A 154 16.53 33.51 -15.84
CA GLY A 154 17.08 32.24 -16.30
C GLY A 154 16.98 32.06 -17.81
N ARG A 155 17.81 31.17 -18.36
CA ARG A 155 17.64 30.66 -19.73
C ARG A 155 16.80 29.39 -19.75
N PHE A 156 17.07 28.48 -18.82
CA PHE A 156 16.39 27.21 -18.69
C PHE A 156 15.40 27.28 -17.55
N VAL A 157 14.16 26.84 -17.79
CA VAL A 157 13.11 26.74 -16.78
C VAL A 157 12.66 25.29 -16.68
N SER A 158 12.92 24.67 -15.54
CA SER A 158 12.62 23.27 -15.27
C SER A 158 11.41 23.14 -14.34
N PHE A 159 10.43 22.36 -14.76
CA PHE A 159 9.25 21.97 -14.00
C PHE A 159 9.45 20.55 -13.50
N LEU A 160 9.68 20.40 -12.20
CA LEU A 160 9.76 19.09 -11.54
C LEU A 160 8.36 18.77 -11.00
N VAL A 161 7.66 17.90 -11.72
CA VAL A 161 6.29 17.50 -11.43
C VAL A 161 6.29 16.21 -10.63
N MET A 162 5.74 16.26 -9.42
CA MET A 162 5.43 15.06 -8.65
C MET A 162 3.98 14.67 -8.89
N ALA A 163 3.76 13.48 -9.44
CA ALA A 163 2.42 12.96 -9.66
C ALA A 163 1.69 12.74 -8.32
N GLY A 164 0.43 13.19 -8.19
CA GLY A 164 -0.40 12.81 -7.05
C GLY A 164 -0.95 11.38 -7.13
N GLY A 165 -0.69 10.66 -8.21
CA GLY A 165 -1.31 9.39 -8.58
C GLY A 165 -0.48 8.65 -9.61
N SER A 166 -1.10 7.71 -10.34
CA SER A 166 -0.39 6.93 -11.36
C SER A 166 -0.19 7.70 -12.68
N TYR A 167 -0.81 8.86 -12.83
CA TYR A 167 -0.85 9.62 -14.08
C TYR A 167 -0.34 11.04 -13.89
N THR A 168 0.20 11.61 -14.96
CA THR A 168 0.52 13.05 -15.08
C THR A 168 0.17 13.49 -16.49
N PHE A 169 -0.52 14.61 -16.62
CA PHE A 169 -0.91 15.18 -17.90
C PHE A 169 -0.65 16.68 -17.93
N VAL A 170 -0.28 17.21 -19.09
CA VAL A 170 -0.16 18.65 -19.34
C VAL A 170 -0.38 18.91 -20.81
N ASP A 171 -1.07 20.00 -21.14
CA ASP A 171 -1.27 20.47 -22.51
C ASP A 171 -0.43 21.72 -22.80
N GLU A 172 -0.31 22.66 -21.85
CA GLU A 172 0.42 23.91 -22.05
C GLU A 172 1.22 24.33 -20.79
N ILE A 173 2.43 24.84 -21.04
CA ILE A 173 3.34 25.47 -20.08
C ILE A 173 3.70 26.86 -20.57
N GLU A 174 3.53 27.86 -19.72
CA GLU A 174 3.88 29.24 -20.03
C GLU A 174 4.94 29.76 -19.05
N VAL A 175 5.81 30.64 -19.53
CA VAL A 175 6.75 31.40 -18.70
C VAL A 175 6.54 32.87 -19.00
N TYR A 176 6.33 33.69 -17.97
CA TYR A 176 5.96 35.10 -18.13
C TYR A 176 7.16 36.01 -17.94
N ARG A 177 7.33 36.96 -18.87
CA ARG A 177 8.40 37.97 -18.84
C ARG A 177 8.37 38.81 -17.56
N GLY A 178 9.54 38.95 -16.94
CA GLY A 178 9.80 39.84 -15.81
C GLY A 178 10.39 41.19 -16.19
N GLU A 179 10.72 41.99 -15.17
CA GLU A 179 11.36 43.28 -15.38
C GLU A 179 12.83 43.11 -15.81
N PRO A 180 13.33 43.91 -16.77
CA PRO A 180 14.71 43.79 -17.27
C PRO A 180 15.79 43.81 -16.18
N ASP A 181 15.59 44.58 -15.12
CA ASP A 181 16.56 44.68 -14.02
C ASP A 181 16.69 43.40 -13.18
N TRP A 182 15.78 42.44 -13.31
CA TRP A 182 15.89 41.16 -12.60
C TRP A 182 17.02 40.28 -13.13
N LEU A 183 17.54 40.55 -14.33
CA LEU A 183 18.76 39.93 -14.86
C LEU A 183 20.00 40.16 -13.99
N LYS A 184 19.95 41.13 -13.06
CA LYS A 184 21.03 41.46 -12.12
C LYS A 184 20.82 40.86 -10.73
N LEU A 185 19.68 40.21 -10.47
CA LEU A 185 19.40 39.64 -9.16
C LEU A 185 20.27 38.41 -8.94
N PRO A 186 20.84 38.20 -7.75
CA PRO A 186 21.45 36.92 -7.43
C PRO A 186 20.37 35.84 -7.30
N PHE A 187 20.69 34.61 -7.71
CA PHE A 187 19.85 33.46 -7.40
C PHE A 187 19.72 33.22 -5.89
N SER A 188 18.57 32.70 -5.47
CA SER A 188 18.26 32.42 -4.07
C SER A 188 18.79 31.04 -3.61
N GLY A 189 19.76 31.06 -2.69
CA GLY A 189 20.30 29.85 -2.03
C GLY A 189 21.25 29.03 -2.91
N GLU A 190 21.56 27.80 -2.46
CA GLU A 190 22.44 26.88 -3.19
C GLU A 190 21.72 26.27 -4.40
N GLY A 191 22.37 26.27 -5.56
CA GLY A 191 21.88 25.61 -6.76
C GLY A 191 21.91 24.09 -6.64
N VAL A 192 21.06 23.41 -7.40
CA VAL A 192 20.98 21.96 -7.52
C VAL A 192 21.39 21.51 -8.90
N THR A 193 22.15 20.43 -8.97
CA THR A 193 22.55 19.78 -10.22
C THR A 193 21.82 18.45 -10.44
N ASP A 194 21.12 17.94 -9.42
CA ASP A 194 20.33 16.71 -9.44
C ASP A 194 18.88 17.00 -9.02
N ALA A 195 17.94 16.72 -9.92
CA ALA A 195 16.51 16.87 -9.68
C ALA A 195 16.01 15.98 -8.54
N ARG A 196 16.61 14.79 -8.33
CA ARG A 196 16.15 13.84 -7.30
C ARG A 196 16.38 14.36 -5.88
N ALA A 197 17.51 15.01 -5.63
CA ALA A 197 17.78 15.69 -4.36
C ALA A 197 16.73 16.78 -4.08
N TYR A 198 16.32 17.50 -5.12
CA TYR A 198 15.29 18.53 -4.99
C TYR A 198 13.88 17.95 -4.84
N GLN A 199 13.53 16.87 -5.54
CA GLN A 199 12.24 16.19 -5.40
C GLN A 199 12.00 15.74 -3.95
N LEU A 200 13.03 15.19 -3.29
CA LEU A 200 12.93 14.81 -1.88
C LEU A 200 12.71 16.03 -0.97
N HIS A 201 13.42 17.13 -1.23
CA HIS A 201 13.20 18.39 -0.51
C HIS A 201 11.77 18.91 -0.70
N ALA A 202 11.28 18.96 -1.93
CA ALA A 202 9.92 19.40 -2.24
C ALA A 202 8.87 18.51 -1.57
N ALA A 203 9.06 17.19 -1.54
CA ALA A 203 8.17 16.27 -0.84
C ALA A 203 8.08 16.58 0.67
N PHE A 204 9.21 16.91 1.30
CA PHE A 204 9.26 17.30 2.71
C PHE A 204 8.54 18.61 2.97
N GLU A 205 8.72 19.62 2.10
CA GLU A 205 7.97 20.88 2.19
C GLU A 205 6.46 20.64 2.10
N GLN A 206 6.01 19.86 1.10
CA GLN A 206 4.59 19.58 0.90
C GLN A 206 3.98 18.85 2.09
N ARG A 207 4.68 17.86 2.65
CA ARG A 207 4.27 17.18 3.88
C ARG A 207 4.02 18.16 5.01
N ILE A 208 5.00 19.03 5.28
CA ILE A 208 4.94 19.98 6.39
C ILE A 208 3.79 20.97 6.16
N ARG A 209 3.62 21.47 4.93
CA ARG A 209 2.50 22.36 4.58
C ARG A 209 1.14 21.70 4.77
N LYS A 210 0.99 20.43 4.36
CA LYS A 210 -0.25 19.67 4.52
C LYS A 210 -0.64 19.53 6.00
N ASP A 211 0.32 19.20 6.86
CA ASP A 211 0.05 19.11 8.30
C ASP A 211 -0.19 20.46 8.94
N LEU A 212 0.57 21.48 8.54
CA LEU A 212 0.35 22.86 8.98
C LEU A 212 -1.07 23.31 8.64
N LEU A 213 -1.56 23.04 7.44
CA LEU A 213 -2.93 23.35 7.02
C LEU A 213 -3.95 22.59 7.86
N ALA A 214 -3.77 21.28 8.09
CA ALA A 214 -4.68 20.48 8.91
C ALA A 214 -4.76 21.03 10.36
N VAL A 215 -3.62 21.41 10.94
CA VAL A 215 -3.57 22.05 12.26
C VAL A 215 -4.25 23.43 12.23
N ARG A 216 -4.04 24.22 11.17
CA ARG A 216 -4.68 25.52 10.96
C ARG A 216 -6.20 25.39 10.93
N GLU A 217 -6.73 24.42 10.19
CA GLU A 217 -8.16 24.12 10.12
C GLU A 217 -8.74 23.66 11.47
N ALA A 218 -7.99 22.85 12.22
CA ALA A 218 -8.37 22.44 13.57
C ALA A 218 -8.37 23.63 14.55
N ALA A 219 -7.40 24.53 14.44
CA ALA A 219 -7.29 25.74 15.24
C ALA A 219 -8.43 26.74 14.94
N ALA A 220 -8.83 26.87 13.67
CA ALA A 220 -9.93 27.74 13.26
C ALA A 220 -11.29 27.32 13.88
N LYS A 221 -11.42 26.06 14.30
CA LYS A 221 -12.62 25.54 14.99
C LYS A 221 -12.63 25.83 16.50
N LEU A 222 -11.55 26.39 17.06
CA LEU A 222 -11.49 26.77 18.47
C LEU A 222 -12.36 28.00 18.75
N LYS A 223 -12.94 28.06 19.95
CA LYS A 223 -13.77 29.19 20.39
C LYS A 223 -12.93 30.26 21.08
N GLY A 224 -13.30 31.52 20.90
CA GLY A 224 -12.66 32.68 21.55
C GLY A 224 -11.28 33.01 21.00
N ASP A 225 -10.49 33.77 21.76
CA ASP A 225 -9.17 34.27 21.33
C ASP A 225 -8.04 33.22 21.34
N ALA A 226 -8.34 31.97 21.72
CA ALA A 226 -7.35 30.90 21.81
C ALA A 226 -6.70 30.54 20.45
N SER A 227 -7.38 30.82 19.34
CA SER A 227 -6.87 30.53 17.99
C SER A 227 -5.80 31.53 17.52
N LYS A 228 -5.84 32.79 17.97
CA LYS A 228 -4.93 33.85 17.52
C LYS A 228 -3.44 33.51 17.68
N PRO A 229 -2.94 33.16 18.88
CA PRO A 229 -1.52 32.82 19.05
C PRO A 229 -1.11 31.56 18.27
N ILE A 230 -2.05 30.61 18.09
CA ILE A 230 -1.83 29.39 17.31
C ILE A 230 -1.62 29.74 15.83
N LEU A 231 -2.50 30.55 15.26
CA LEU A 231 -2.42 30.98 13.86
C LEU A 231 -1.15 31.80 13.60
N THR A 232 -0.76 32.69 14.53
CA THR A 232 0.50 33.45 14.42
C THR A 232 1.74 32.55 14.39
N GLU A 233 1.78 31.49 15.21
CA GLU A 233 2.90 30.54 15.18
C GLU A 233 2.91 29.72 13.88
N LEU A 234 1.74 29.31 13.37
CA LEU A 234 1.66 28.62 12.08
C LEU A 234 2.15 29.53 10.94
N ASP A 235 1.83 30.82 10.95
CA ASP A 235 2.34 31.80 9.97
C ASP A 235 3.87 31.99 10.08
N ALA A 236 4.42 31.92 11.30
CA ALA A 236 5.87 31.93 11.50
C ALA A 236 6.53 30.69 10.91
N ILE A 237 6.01 29.50 11.23
CA ILE A 237 6.51 28.22 10.69
C ILE A 237 6.43 28.23 9.16
N GLU A 238 5.32 28.69 8.58
CA GLU A 238 5.11 28.71 7.13
C GLU A 238 6.16 29.56 6.39
N ARG A 239 6.61 30.67 6.99
CA ARG A 239 7.69 31.52 6.45
C ARG A 239 9.07 30.87 6.54
N GLU A 240 9.27 29.91 7.45
CA GLU A 240 10.54 29.20 7.62
C GLU A 240 10.67 27.96 6.71
N ILE A 241 9.57 27.41 6.18
CA ILE A 241 9.59 26.22 5.29
C ILE A 241 10.59 26.37 4.14
N PRO A 242 10.62 27.48 3.37
CA PRO A 242 11.57 27.64 2.26
C PRO A 242 13.05 27.75 2.69
N LEU A 243 13.30 27.94 3.99
CA LEU A 243 14.65 28.09 4.56
C LEU A 243 15.22 26.76 5.08
N MET A 244 14.46 25.66 5.01
CA MET A 244 14.93 24.34 5.42
C MET A 244 16.15 23.88 4.62
N SER A 245 16.96 23.02 5.25
CA SER A 245 18.06 22.35 4.54
C SER A 245 17.55 21.62 3.29
N ARG A 246 18.26 21.81 2.19
CA ARG A 246 18.05 21.09 0.92
C ARG A 246 18.80 19.76 0.86
N ARG A 247 19.66 19.48 1.85
CA ARG A 247 20.47 18.26 1.90
C ARG A 247 19.68 17.14 2.57
N HIS A 248 19.20 16.21 1.75
CA HIS A 248 18.48 15.01 2.19
C HIS A 248 19.19 13.77 1.67
N ASP A 249 19.29 12.74 2.49
CA ASP A 249 19.80 11.43 2.07
C ASP A 249 18.64 10.56 1.55
N PRO A 250 18.59 10.23 0.25
CA PRO A 250 17.54 9.37 -0.30
C PRO A 250 17.57 7.94 0.23
N LYS A 251 18.65 7.53 0.90
CA LYS A 251 18.78 6.20 1.54
C LYS A 251 18.37 6.21 3.01
N ALA A 252 18.24 7.38 3.64
CA ALA A 252 17.82 7.47 5.03
C ALA A 252 16.35 7.07 5.19
N ARG A 253 16.01 6.47 6.34
CA ARG A 253 14.61 6.25 6.72
C ARG A 253 13.90 7.58 6.90
N VAL A 254 12.66 7.66 6.44
CA VAL A 254 11.81 8.83 6.59
C VAL A 254 10.63 8.49 7.49
N THR A 255 10.77 8.90 8.76
CA THR A 255 9.72 8.79 9.77
C THR A 255 9.21 10.18 10.16
N LEU A 256 7.95 10.29 10.57
CA LEU A 256 7.37 11.56 11.02
C LEU A 256 7.51 11.72 12.55
N PRO A 257 7.86 12.92 13.05
CA PRO A 257 8.10 14.17 12.30
C PRO A 257 9.41 14.14 11.48
N LEU A 258 9.42 14.88 10.36
CA LEU A 258 10.52 14.82 9.37
C LEU A 258 11.81 15.52 9.84
N ASN A 259 11.65 16.63 10.55
CA ASN A 259 12.73 17.51 10.98
C ASN A 259 12.20 18.44 12.10
N PRO A 260 13.07 19.25 12.74
CA PRO A 260 12.66 20.14 13.83
C PRO A 260 11.55 21.16 13.48
N LEU A 261 11.44 21.58 12.21
CA LEU A 261 10.36 22.47 11.77
C LEU A 261 9.02 21.72 11.72
N HIS A 262 9.03 20.47 11.25
CA HIS A 262 7.84 19.61 11.30
C HIS A 262 7.44 19.29 12.73
N GLU A 263 8.39 19.05 13.64
CA GLU A 263 8.11 18.90 15.07
C GLU A 263 7.42 20.13 15.67
N ARG A 264 7.76 21.35 15.21
CA ARG A 264 7.08 22.59 15.64
C ARG A 264 5.61 22.58 15.24
N VAL A 265 5.27 22.14 14.02
CA VAL A 265 3.87 22.02 13.58
C VAL A 265 3.08 21.12 14.55
N PHE A 266 3.62 19.95 14.90
CA PHE A 266 2.94 19.07 15.85
C PHE A 266 2.94 19.64 17.27
N ARG A 267 3.98 20.35 17.73
CA ARG A 267 3.90 21.09 19.01
C ARG A 267 2.74 22.07 19.04
N VAL A 268 2.47 22.76 17.92
CA VAL A 268 1.28 23.62 17.79
C VAL A 268 -0.02 22.81 17.81
N GLN A 269 -0.05 21.64 17.16
CA GLN A 269 -1.17 20.70 17.30
C GLN A 269 -1.45 20.31 18.76
N ALA A 270 -0.41 20.12 19.57
CA ALA A 270 -0.56 19.87 21.00
C ALA A 270 -1.24 21.05 21.72
N VAL A 271 -0.97 22.30 21.32
CA VAL A 271 -1.66 23.49 21.84
C VAL A 271 -3.15 23.43 21.49
N VAL A 272 -3.49 23.08 20.24
CA VAL A 272 -4.89 22.88 19.81
C VAL A 272 -5.58 21.82 20.67
N TRP A 273 -4.92 20.68 20.91
CA TRP A 273 -5.44 19.61 21.76
C TRP A 273 -5.66 20.04 23.21
N ARG A 274 -4.73 20.82 23.80
CA ARG A 274 -4.91 21.40 25.15
C ARG A 274 -6.08 22.38 25.19
N ALA A 275 -6.26 23.22 24.16
CA ALA A 275 -7.42 24.10 24.05
C ALA A 275 -8.74 23.32 23.95
N GLN A 276 -8.70 22.10 23.40
CA GLN A 276 -9.82 21.14 23.39
C GLN A 276 -9.95 20.36 24.71
N LYS A 277 -9.21 20.72 25.76
CA LYS A 277 -9.20 20.09 27.09
C LYS A 277 -8.75 18.62 27.07
N LEU A 278 -7.84 18.26 26.18
CA LEU A 278 -7.16 16.96 26.25
C LEU A 278 -6.11 16.98 27.37
N ALA A 279 -5.98 15.85 28.07
CA ALA A 279 -4.93 15.66 29.06
C ALA A 279 -3.54 15.69 28.40
N PRO A 280 -2.48 16.14 29.09
CA PRO A 280 -1.13 16.20 28.52
C PRO A 280 -0.65 14.86 27.94
N LEU A 281 -1.01 13.75 28.59
CA LEU A 281 -0.81 12.40 28.08
C LEU A 281 -2.08 11.58 28.30
N SER A 282 -2.49 10.83 27.28
CA SER A 282 -3.60 9.88 27.37
C SER A 282 -3.23 8.57 26.70
N ALA A 283 -3.83 7.47 27.17
CA ALA A 283 -3.70 6.15 26.57
C ALA A 283 -5.09 5.52 26.45
N SER A 284 -5.46 5.05 25.27
CA SER A 284 -6.78 4.45 25.00
C SER A 284 -6.64 3.17 24.17
N PRO A 285 -7.30 2.06 24.56
CA PRO A 285 -7.33 0.85 23.73
C PRO A 285 -7.84 1.16 22.32
N ALA A 286 -7.25 0.52 21.32
CA ALA A 286 -7.54 0.78 19.93
C ALA A 286 -7.81 -0.50 19.15
N ASN A 287 -8.56 -0.38 18.06
CA ASN A 287 -8.58 -1.42 17.04
C ASN A 287 -7.23 -1.41 16.30
N PRO A 288 -6.50 -2.54 16.23
CA PRO A 288 -5.17 -2.59 15.60
C PRO A 288 -5.19 -2.20 14.11
N TRP A 289 -6.29 -2.52 13.42
CA TRP A 289 -6.44 -2.36 11.97
C TRP A 289 -6.96 -0.98 11.56
N ALA A 290 -7.51 -0.19 12.49
CA ALA A 290 -8.03 1.13 12.16
C ALA A 290 -6.90 2.08 11.72
N PRO A 291 -7.12 2.91 10.68
CA PRO A 291 -6.16 3.94 10.32
C PRO A 291 -6.07 4.96 11.45
N LEU A 292 -4.90 5.56 11.62
CA LEU A 292 -4.72 6.72 12.48
C LEU A 292 -4.75 7.97 11.60
N ASP A 293 -5.40 9.01 12.10
CA ASP A 293 -5.29 10.36 11.54
C ASP A 293 -4.19 11.10 12.29
N ILE A 294 -3.17 11.55 11.57
CA ILE A 294 -2.00 12.23 12.13
C ILE A 294 -2.35 13.61 12.72
N ALA A 295 -3.38 14.27 12.18
CA ALA A 295 -3.87 15.57 12.66
C ALA A 295 -5.20 15.46 13.43
N GLY A 296 -5.76 14.26 13.49
CA GLY A 296 -7.05 13.99 14.11
C GLY A 296 -7.03 14.17 15.63
N THR A 297 -8.16 14.58 16.19
CA THR A 297 -8.33 14.66 17.65
C THR A 297 -8.23 13.25 18.27
N PRO A 298 -7.34 13.05 19.26
CA PRO A 298 -7.19 11.79 19.98
C PRO A 298 -8.50 11.24 20.55
N SER A 299 -8.68 9.91 20.41
CA SER A 299 -9.77 9.19 21.05
C SER A 299 -9.65 9.24 22.58
N ARG A 300 -10.78 9.40 23.28
CA ARG A 300 -10.86 9.42 24.77
C ARG A 300 -11.40 8.12 25.35
N GLY A 301 -11.17 6.99 24.68
CA GLY A 301 -11.73 5.70 25.08
C GLY A 301 -11.21 5.21 26.43
N THR A 302 -12.11 4.82 27.32
CA THR A 302 -11.80 4.03 28.51
C THR A 302 -12.09 2.56 28.21
N GLY A 303 -11.25 1.63 28.67
CA GLY A 303 -11.43 0.21 28.35
C GLY A 303 -10.20 -0.63 28.65
N SER A 304 -10.13 -1.80 28.01
CA SER A 304 -9.00 -2.72 28.12
C SER A 304 -8.50 -3.16 26.75
N VAL A 305 -7.21 -3.50 26.66
CA VAL A 305 -6.69 -4.29 25.54
C VAL A 305 -7.14 -5.74 25.80
N SER A 306 -8.12 -6.22 25.05
CA SER A 306 -8.72 -7.54 25.24
C SER A 306 -8.46 -8.45 24.04
N VAL A 307 -7.87 -9.61 24.30
CA VAL A 307 -7.58 -10.64 23.29
C VAL A 307 -8.12 -11.99 23.77
N ALA A 308 -8.87 -12.65 22.91
CA ALA A 308 -9.38 -14.01 23.13
C ALA A 308 -8.85 -14.91 22.02
N MET A 309 -8.25 -16.04 22.37
CA MET A 309 -7.47 -16.87 21.45
C MET A 309 -7.29 -18.30 21.99
N MET A 310 -6.73 -19.20 21.19
CA MET A 310 -6.30 -20.52 21.62
C MET A 310 -4.78 -20.56 21.90
N GLN A 311 -4.27 -21.67 22.43
CA GLN A 311 -2.82 -21.86 22.54
C GLN A 311 -2.17 -21.97 21.15
N ASN A 312 -0.91 -21.56 21.01
CA ASN A 312 -0.13 -21.62 19.76
C ASN A 312 -0.65 -20.74 18.61
N GLU A 313 -1.65 -19.90 18.87
CA GLU A 313 -2.17 -18.91 17.93
C GLU A 313 -1.44 -17.57 18.11
N PHE A 314 -1.46 -16.69 17.12
CA PHE A 314 -1.05 -15.30 17.23
C PHE A 314 -2.26 -14.36 17.19
N ARG A 315 -2.39 -13.39 18.10
CA ARG A 315 -3.45 -12.37 17.98
C ARG A 315 -2.98 -10.97 18.35
N SER A 316 -3.55 -10.00 17.66
CA SER A 316 -3.14 -8.60 17.75
C SER A 316 -4.00 -7.80 18.73
N GLY A 317 -3.36 -6.95 19.52
CA GLY A 317 -3.99 -5.91 20.33
C GLY A 317 -3.29 -4.57 20.10
N ALA A 318 -3.96 -3.46 20.41
CA ALA A 318 -3.36 -2.13 20.24
C ALA A 318 -3.76 -1.14 21.32
N LEU A 319 -2.86 -0.20 21.58
CA LEU A 319 -3.04 0.92 22.48
C LEU A 319 -2.58 2.21 21.79
N ASN A 320 -3.45 3.22 21.70
CA ASN A 320 -3.06 4.54 21.22
C ASN A 320 -2.65 5.41 22.40
N ILE A 321 -1.45 6.01 22.31
CA ILE A 321 -0.92 6.96 23.28
C ILE A 321 -0.81 8.32 22.60
N SER A 322 -1.47 9.33 23.14
CA SER A 322 -1.47 10.69 22.57
C SER A 322 -0.80 11.67 23.51
N ASN A 323 0.06 12.52 22.95
CA ASN A 323 0.82 13.51 23.71
C ASN A 323 0.35 14.93 23.37
N ALA A 324 -0.47 15.51 24.24
CA ALA A 324 -0.83 16.93 24.21
C ALA A 324 0.10 17.78 25.10
N GLY A 325 1.23 17.26 25.58
CA GLY A 325 2.25 17.98 26.34
C GLY A 325 3.10 18.92 25.49
N GLU A 326 3.98 19.68 26.12
CA GLU A 326 4.84 20.69 25.45
C GLU A 326 6.07 20.08 24.75
N SER A 327 6.52 18.92 25.21
CA SER A 327 7.71 18.22 24.73
C SER A 327 7.39 16.77 24.35
N ALA A 328 8.30 16.14 23.60
CA ALA A 328 8.23 14.71 23.36
C ALA A 328 8.28 13.94 24.69
N ALA A 329 7.51 12.86 24.77
CA ALA A 329 7.46 11.99 25.93
C ALA A 329 8.14 10.66 25.61
N GLU A 330 9.15 10.30 26.42
CA GLU A 330 9.69 8.94 26.48
C GLU A 330 8.98 8.19 27.61
N LEU A 331 8.21 7.15 27.26
CA LEU A 331 7.42 6.36 28.19
C LEU A 331 8.06 4.99 28.42
N ARG A 332 8.20 4.62 29.68
CA ARG A 332 8.57 3.27 30.11
C ARG A 332 7.31 2.43 30.22
N LEU A 333 7.15 1.46 29.32
CA LEU A 333 6.02 0.53 29.27
C LEU A 333 6.39 -0.79 29.95
N GLN A 334 5.51 -1.26 30.83
CA GLN A 334 5.59 -2.59 31.45
C GLN A 334 4.24 -3.30 31.42
N ILE A 335 4.25 -4.61 31.22
CA ILE A 335 3.05 -5.46 31.26
C ILE A 335 3.17 -6.38 32.47
N THR A 336 2.20 -6.36 33.39
CA THR A 336 2.23 -7.18 34.61
C THR A 336 0.89 -7.89 34.84
N GLY A 337 0.88 -8.92 35.69
CA GLY A 337 -0.32 -9.66 36.09
C GLY A 337 -0.76 -10.77 35.14
N LEU A 338 -0.28 -10.77 33.89
CA LEU A 338 -0.42 -11.92 33.00
C LEU A 338 0.54 -13.06 33.40
N PRO A 339 0.24 -14.33 33.08
CA PRO A 339 1.17 -15.45 33.29
C PRO A 339 2.53 -15.20 32.63
N GLY A 340 3.62 -15.50 33.35
CA GLY A 340 4.99 -15.23 32.89
C GLY A 340 5.67 -14.02 33.56
N GLY A 341 4.99 -13.35 34.49
CA GLY A 341 5.60 -12.27 35.30
C GLY A 341 5.55 -10.90 34.62
N THR A 342 6.57 -10.07 34.85
CA THR A 342 6.72 -8.76 34.19
C THR A 342 7.19 -8.95 32.76
N ASN A 343 6.50 -8.32 31.81
CA ASN A 343 6.72 -8.44 30.37
C ASN A 343 6.77 -9.90 29.91
N PRO A 344 5.64 -10.64 30.05
CA PRO A 344 5.60 -12.06 29.71
C PRO A 344 6.04 -12.30 28.27
N SER A 345 6.81 -13.36 28.04
CA SER A 345 7.37 -13.72 26.73
C SER A 345 6.31 -13.99 25.65
N CYS A 346 5.08 -14.29 26.06
CA CYS A 346 3.94 -14.47 25.16
C CYS A 346 3.43 -13.17 24.54
N VAL A 347 3.98 -12.00 24.90
CA VAL A 347 3.59 -10.69 24.33
C VAL A 347 4.79 -9.99 23.74
N THR A 348 4.77 -9.81 22.41
CA THR A 348 5.71 -8.93 21.70
C THR A 348 5.14 -7.51 21.66
N VAL A 349 5.99 -6.50 21.85
CA VAL A 349 5.60 -5.08 21.85
C VAL A 349 6.32 -4.35 20.71
N ASN A 350 5.55 -3.72 19.82
CA ASN A 350 6.07 -2.95 18.70
C ASN A 350 5.61 -1.49 18.81
N GLU A 351 6.50 -0.56 18.49
CA GLU A 351 6.17 0.86 18.36
C GLU A 351 5.72 1.12 16.91
N VAL A 352 4.47 1.55 16.70
CA VAL A 352 3.98 1.78 15.33
C VAL A 352 4.55 3.09 14.78
N ALA A 353 5.53 3.00 13.88
CA ALA A 353 6.19 4.17 13.32
C ALA A 353 5.28 4.90 12.32
N TRP A 354 5.36 6.23 12.33
CA TRP A 354 4.73 7.07 11.32
C TRP A 354 5.68 7.19 10.15
N THR A 355 5.22 6.82 8.97
CA THR A 355 5.92 6.98 7.70
C THR A 355 5.03 7.77 6.76
N ASP A 356 5.56 8.16 5.62
CA ASP A 356 4.77 8.75 4.55
C ASP A 356 4.93 7.94 3.27
N THR A 357 3.89 7.95 2.45
CA THR A 357 3.88 7.33 1.14
C THR A 357 4.39 8.30 0.09
N ARG A 358 4.73 7.78 -1.10
CA ARG A 358 5.09 8.63 -2.25
C ARG A 358 4.03 9.70 -2.56
N LYS A 359 2.76 9.42 -2.25
CA LYS A 359 1.61 10.30 -2.48
C LYS A 359 1.39 11.33 -1.36
N GLY A 360 2.29 11.46 -0.38
CA GLY A 360 2.15 12.39 0.75
C GLY A 360 0.98 12.04 1.68
N ILE A 361 0.66 10.76 1.82
CA ILE A 361 -0.32 10.23 2.78
C ILE A 361 0.43 9.58 3.94
N ALA A 362 0.32 10.20 5.13
CA ALA A 362 0.90 9.65 6.36
C ALA A 362 0.23 8.33 6.72
N VAL A 363 1.04 7.33 7.08
CA VAL A 363 0.58 6.00 7.48
C VAL A 363 1.32 5.51 8.72
N ALA A 364 0.59 4.90 9.64
CA ALA A 364 1.09 4.26 10.85
C ALA A 364 1.01 2.73 10.69
N ALA A 365 1.97 2.16 9.96
CA ALA A 365 1.92 0.77 9.49
C ALA A 365 3.13 -0.08 9.89
N ALA A 366 4.34 0.50 9.95
CA ALA A 366 5.55 -0.23 10.29
C ALA A 366 5.54 -0.68 11.75
N LEU A 367 6.00 -1.90 12.02
CA LEU A 367 6.03 -2.52 13.35
C LEU A 367 7.46 -2.85 13.81
N PRO A 368 8.38 -1.88 13.95
CA PRO A 368 9.65 -2.15 14.63
C PRO A 368 9.38 -2.59 16.08
N GLU A 369 10.13 -3.59 16.55
CA GLU A 369 10.08 -3.99 17.96
C GLU A 369 10.50 -2.82 18.85
N ALA A 370 9.78 -2.63 19.95
CA ALA A 370 10.07 -1.56 20.89
C ALA A 370 11.40 -1.81 21.58
N ARG A 371 12.27 -0.80 21.60
CA ARG A 371 13.58 -0.87 22.29
C ARG A 371 13.35 -1.21 23.76
N ARG A 372 14.18 -2.11 24.30
CA ARG A 372 14.21 -2.42 25.72
C ARG A 372 15.26 -1.60 26.45
N ASP A 373 14.95 -1.24 27.70
CA ASP A 373 15.88 -0.69 28.67
C ASP A 373 15.55 -1.30 30.04
N GLY A 374 16.36 -2.28 30.46
CA GLY A 374 16.08 -3.12 31.62
C GLY A 374 14.77 -3.91 31.45
N ASP A 375 13.86 -3.74 32.40
CA ASP A 375 12.55 -4.39 32.46
C ASP A 375 11.42 -3.54 31.86
N ALA A 376 11.73 -2.56 31.02
CA ALA A 376 10.75 -1.72 30.35
C ALA A 376 10.98 -1.68 28.84
N PHE A 377 9.88 -1.56 28.10
CA PHE A 377 9.89 -1.15 26.70
C PHE A 377 9.83 0.37 26.63
N ILE A 378 10.63 0.97 25.76
CA ILE A 378 10.68 2.43 25.57
C ILE A 378 9.81 2.81 24.38
N ILE A 379 8.83 3.69 24.64
CA ILE A 379 7.89 4.19 23.65
C ILE A 379 8.05 5.70 23.52
N ASN A 380 8.33 6.18 22.32
CA ASN A 380 8.51 7.60 22.04
C ASN A 380 7.24 8.22 21.44
N VAL A 381 6.73 9.27 22.08
CA VAL A 381 5.53 9.97 21.62
C VAL A 381 5.85 11.46 21.45
N PRO A 382 6.12 11.93 20.22
CA PRO A 382 6.33 13.34 19.95
C PRO A 382 5.14 14.20 20.42
N SER A 383 5.41 15.44 20.82
CA SER A 383 4.35 16.39 21.19
C SER A 383 3.43 16.63 20.00
N GLY A 384 2.12 16.57 20.27
CA GLY A 384 1.06 16.73 19.29
C GLY A 384 0.85 15.55 18.37
N MET A 385 1.41 14.37 18.69
CA MET A 385 1.18 13.16 17.92
C MET A 385 0.54 12.07 18.75
N THR A 386 -0.07 11.12 18.05
CA THR A 386 -0.51 9.84 18.60
C THR A 386 0.45 8.75 18.15
N ARG A 387 1.01 7.98 19.08
CA ARG A 387 1.75 6.75 18.81
C ARG A 387 0.88 5.56 19.16
N GLN A 388 0.64 4.67 18.21
CA GLN A 388 0.07 3.37 18.53
C GLN A 388 1.19 2.43 18.99
N VAL A 389 0.90 1.66 20.03
CA VAL A 389 1.68 0.52 20.48
C VAL A 389 0.91 -0.73 20.06
N TRP A 390 1.59 -1.61 19.35
CA TRP A 390 1.06 -2.87 18.88
C TRP A 390 1.52 -4.00 19.78
N PHE A 391 0.63 -4.93 20.06
CA PHE A 391 0.89 -6.12 20.86
C PHE A 391 0.56 -7.36 20.04
N THR A 392 1.54 -8.26 19.89
CA THR A 392 1.29 -9.60 19.33
C THR A 392 1.34 -10.62 20.46
N PHE A 393 0.20 -11.24 20.76
CA PHE A 393 0.04 -12.30 21.75
C PHE A 393 0.28 -13.65 21.11
N HIS A 394 1.12 -14.50 21.70
CA HIS A 394 1.39 -15.88 21.26
C HIS A 394 1.66 -16.80 22.47
N PRO A 395 0.61 -17.28 23.16
CA PRO A 395 0.74 -18.16 24.31
C PRO A 395 0.92 -19.63 23.87
N THR A 396 2.03 -20.27 24.21
CA THR A 396 2.29 -21.69 23.90
C THR A 396 2.09 -22.63 25.10
N ASP A 397 2.22 -22.11 26.32
CA ASP A 397 2.25 -22.89 27.57
C ASP A 397 1.38 -22.28 28.69
N ILE A 398 0.47 -21.37 28.33
CA ILE A 398 -0.45 -20.73 29.28
C ILE A 398 -1.72 -21.55 29.46
N LYS A 399 -2.09 -21.82 30.72
CA LYS A 399 -3.31 -22.57 31.05
C LYS A 399 -4.57 -21.88 30.48
N PRO A 400 -5.54 -22.64 29.94
CA PRO A 400 -6.83 -22.10 29.54
C PRO A 400 -7.52 -21.34 30.67
N GLY A 401 -8.20 -20.24 30.34
CA GLY A 401 -8.86 -19.36 31.30
C GLY A 401 -8.75 -17.88 30.94
N ALA A 402 -9.33 -17.03 31.79
CA ALA A 402 -9.22 -15.58 31.68
C ALA A 402 -8.10 -15.06 32.59
N HIS A 403 -7.14 -14.36 31.98
CA HIS A 403 -5.97 -13.80 32.65
C HIS A 403 -6.05 -12.27 32.60
N ARG A 404 -5.90 -11.62 33.76
CA ARG A 404 -6.02 -10.17 33.90
C ARG A 404 -4.66 -9.58 34.23
N GLY A 405 -4.25 -8.58 33.46
CA GLY A 405 -3.02 -7.84 33.68
C GLY A 405 -3.21 -6.35 33.57
N THR A 406 -2.11 -5.60 33.64
CA THR A 406 -2.07 -4.16 33.48
C THR A 406 -0.88 -3.77 32.62
N ILE A 407 -1.13 -2.90 31.64
CA ILE A 407 -0.11 -2.15 30.91
C ILE A 407 0.12 -0.85 31.70
N SER A 408 1.32 -0.68 32.24
CA SER A 408 1.74 0.53 32.96
C SER A 408 2.67 1.35 32.09
N LEU A 409 2.40 2.64 31.96
CA LEU A 409 3.22 3.62 31.24
C LEU A 409 3.69 4.68 32.22
N ALA A 410 4.99 4.94 32.30
CA ALA A 410 5.54 5.95 33.20
C ALA A 410 6.49 6.90 32.47
N THR A 411 6.37 8.20 32.77
CA THR A 411 7.34 9.22 32.38
C THR A 411 7.34 10.35 33.41
N GLY A 412 8.51 10.64 34.00
CA GLY A 412 8.62 11.56 35.14
C GLY A 412 7.63 11.22 36.27
N LYS A 413 6.75 12.17 36.61
CA LYS A 413 5.69 11.98 37.63
C LYS A 413 4.40 11.38 37.05
N THR A 414 4.25 11.33 35.74
CA THR A 414 3.05 10.83 35.06
C THR A 414 3.07 9.31 35.02
N LYS A 415 1.97 8.69 35.44
CA LYS A 415 1.74 7.25 35.31
C LYS A 415 0.34 7.01 34.73
N LEU A 416 0.28 6.24 33.63
CA LEU A 416 -0.97 5.75 33.04
C LEU A 416 -1.06 4.24 33.24
N ARG A 417 -2.27 3.74 33.43
CA ARG A 417 -2.55 2.30 33.55
C ARG A 417 -3.70 1.93 32.64
N VAL A 418 -3.51 0.89 31.84
CA VAL A 418 -4.54 0.35 30.95
C VAL A 418 -4.69 -1.14 31.25
N PRO A 419 -5.89 -1.64 31.60
CA PRO A 419 -6.11 -3.06 31.79
C PRO A 419 -5.83 -3.86 30.52
N VAL A 420 -5.25 -5.05 30.67
CA VAL A 420 -5.12 -6.06 29.60
C VAL A 420 -5.82 -7.34 30.01
N MET A 421 -6.54 -7.96 29.08
CA MET A 421 -7.25 -9.22 29.28
C MET A 421 -6.83 -10.22 28.20
N LEU A 422 -6.33 -11.38 28.63
CA LEU A 422 -6.04 -12.51 27.76
C LEU A 422 -6.95 -13.69 28.12
N ARG A 423 -7.86 -14.07 27.22
CA ARG A 423 -8.71 -15.28 27.35
C ARG A 423 -8.13 -16.38 26.48
N VAL A 424 -7.59 -17.43 27.11
CA VAL A 424 -7.09 -18.63 26.41
C VAL A 424 -8.16 -19.71 26.45
N PHE A 425 -8.66 -20.13 25.29
CA PHE A 425 -9.60 -21.26 25.16
C PHE A 425 -8.87 -22.60 25.32
N PRO A 426 -9.56 -23.68 25.74
CA PRO A 426 -8.99 -25.03 25.88
C PRO A 426 -8.84 -25.71 24.51
N LEU A 427 -8.16 -25.02 23.60
CA LEU A 427 -7.91 -25.39 22.21
C LEU A 427 -6.43 -25.05 21.92
N ARG A 428 -5.86 -25.71 20.92
CA ARG A 428 -4.53 -25.41 20.41
C ARG A 428 -4.62 -25.24 18.89
N PHE A 429 -4.06 -24.16 18.39
CA PHE A 429 -3.90 -23.90 16.96
C PHE A 429 -2.90 -24.90 16.36
N PRO A 430 -3.15 -25.45 15.16
CA PRO A 430 -2.20 -26.35 14.51
C PRO A 430 -0.89 -25.63 14.18
N ASP A 431 0.22 -26.36 14.16
CA ASP A 431 1.53 -25.79 13.78
C ASP A 431 1.59 -25.38 12.30
N GLN A 432 0.73 -25.98 11.47
CA GLN A 432 0.57 -25.66 10.06
C GLN A 432 -0.92 -25.46 9.74
N PRO A 433 -1.37 -24.24 9.40
CA PRO A 433 -2.75 -24.02 9.00
C PRO A 433 -3.05 -24.70 7.66
N SER A 434 -4.33 -24.95 7.38
CA SER A 434 -4.78 -25.70 6.20
C SER A 434 -4.75 -24.88 4.92
N LEU A 435 -4.92 -23.56 5.02
CA LEU A 435 -4.88 -22.65 3.86
C LEU A 435 -3.43 -22.55 3.37
N HIS A 436 -3.22 -22.77 2.07
CA HIS A 436 -1.95 -22.43 1.44
C HIS A 436 -1.81 -20.92 1.35
N LEU A 437 -0.67 -20.41 1.79
CA LEU A 437 -0.40 -18.98 1.83
C LEU A 437 0.87 -18.69 1.05
N GLY A 438 0.78 -17.74 0.14
CA GLY A 438 1.90 -17.32 -0.67
C GLY A 438 1.74 -15.92 -1.21
N GLY A 439 2.55 -15.63 -2.20
CA GLY A 439 2.63 -14.36 -2.89
C GLY A 439 3.95 -14.31 -3.63
N TRP A 440 4.06 -13.44 -4.62
CA TRP A 440 5.27 -13.33 -5.43
C TRP A 440 6.42 -12.78 -4.59
N ASP A 441 7.24 -13.70 -4.04
CA ASP A 441 8.42 -13.38 -3.24
C ASP A 441 9.69 -13.34 -4.08
N TYR A 442 9.82 -14.20 -5.10
CA TYR A 442 10.96 -14.26 -6.00
C TYR A 442 12.32 -14.31 -5.29
N SER A 443 12.36 -14.98 -4.14
CA SER A 443 13.60 -15.18 -3.36
C SER A 443 14.62 -16.08 -4.07
N ASP A 444 14.24 -16.73 -5.17
CA ASP A 444 15.17 -17.41 -6.09
C ASP A 444 16.09 -16.42 -6.83
N ALA A 445 15.81 -15.12 -6.77
CA ALA A 445 16.59 -14.06 -7.38
C ALA A 445 17.03 -13.01 -6.34
N ILE A 446 18.23 -12.46 -6.56
CA ILE A 446 18.76 -11.30 -5.81
C ILE A 446 18.98 -10.08 -6.72
N LYS A 447 18.53 -10.17 -7.98
CA LYS A 447 18.61 -9.14 -9.00
C LYS A 447 17.26 -9.06 -9.71
N GLY A 448 16.49 -8.01 -9.45
CA GLY A 448 15.20 -7.75 -10.08
C GLY A 448 14.27 -6.92 -9.19
N ARG A 449 13.78 -7.54 -8.11
CA ARG A 449 12.96 -6.90 -7.06
C ARG A 449 13.84 -6.38 -5.92
N ASP A 450 13.23 -5.92 -4.83
CA ASP A 450 13.91 -5.28 -3.71
C ASP A 450 14.47 -6.27 -2.65
N VAL A 451 14.56 -7.56 -3.02
CA VAL A 451 15.30 -8.59 -2.26
C VAL A 451 16.76 -8.54 -2.67
N THR A 452 17.64 -8.37 -1.68
CA THR A 452 19.10 -8.26 -1.82
C THR A 452 19.76 -9.48 -1.18
N PRO A 453 21.05 -9.75 -1.47
CA PRO A 453 21.81 -10.76 -0.73
C PRO A 453 21.76 -10.54 0.79
N GLU A 454 21.78 -9.29 1.24
CA GLU A 454 21.87 -8.93 2.66
C GLU A 454 20.52 -9.05 3.39
N ASN A 455 19.39 -8.88 2.69
CA ASN A 455 18.06 -8.96 3.30
C ASN A 455 17.33 -10.30 3.06
N ARG A 456 17.77 -11.13 2.10
CA ARG A 456 17.07 -12.36 1.66
C ARG A 456 16.71 -13.30 2.81
N ASP A 457 17.65 -13.57 3.70
CA ASP A 457 17.40 -14.52 4.79
C ASP A 457 16.38 -13.96 5.79
N ALA A 458 16.45 -12.67 6.11
CA ALA A 458 15.48 -12.02 6.98
C ALA A 458 14.08 -11.96 6.33
N PHE A 459 14.04 -11.71 5.03
CA PHE A 459 12.84 -11.72 4.21
C PHE A 459 12.15 -13.09 4.23
N ILE A 460 12.88 -14.17 3.96
CA ILE A 460 12.31 -15.52 3.99
C ILE A 460 11.88 -15.92 5.40
N ARG A 461 12.67 -15.58 6.44
CA ARG A 461 12.30 -15.85 7.83
C ARG A 461 10.98 -15.18 8.21
N ILE A 462 10.78 -13.91 7.86
CA ILE A 462 9.52 -13.23 8.20
C ILE A 462 8.33 -13.86 7.46
N LEU A 463 8.47 -14.21 6.19
CA LEU A 463 7.39 -14.87 5.43
C LEU A 463 7.01 -16.22 6.07
N ARG A 464 7.99 -17.06 6.40
CA ARG A 464 7.77 -18.36 7.06
C ARG A 464 7.12 -18.22 8.43
N ALA A 465 7.54 -17.22 9.21
CA ALA A 465 6.93 -16.91 10.51
C ALA A 465 5.46 -16.46 10.42
N HIS A 466 4.99 -16.10 9.22
CA HIS A 466 3.61 -15.73 8.94
C HIS A 466 2.88 -16.79 8.09
N PHE A 467 3.29 -18.06 8.21
CA PHE A 467 2.68 -19.23 7.57
C PHE A 467 2.81 -19.32 6.04
N VAL A 468 3.68 -18.52 5.41
CA VAL A 468 3.95 -18.68 3.98
C VAL A 468 4.58 -20.05 3.74
N ASP A 469 3.89 -20.87 2.96
CA ASP A 469 4.23 -22.27 2.65
C ASP A 469 4.22 -22.58 1.15
N SER A 470 3.88 -21.57 0.34
CA SER A 470 3.72 -21.64 -1.10
C SER A 470 4.53 -20.51 -1.77
N PRO A 471 5.87 -20.54 -1.66
CA PRO A 471 6.76 -19.56 -2.28
C PRO A 471 6.66 -19.57 -3.81
N TRP A 472 6.99 -18.44 -4.41
CA TRP A 472 6.97 -18.16 -5.83
C TRP A 472 8.35 -17.84 -6.38
N ALA A 473 8.79 -18.62 -7.36
CA ALA A 473 10.02 -18.39 -8.10
C ALA A 473 9.78 -17.84 -9.52
N THR A 474 10.81 -17.18 -10.06
CA THR A 474 10.86 -16.84 -11.49
C THR A 474 11.06 -18.09 -12.35
N GLY A 475 10.70 -18.04 -13.63
CA GLY A 475 10.87 -19.16 -14.57
C GLY A 475 12.31 -19.65 -14.76
N ASN A 476 13.29 -18.88 -14.27
CA ASN A 476 14.70 -19.26 -14.27
C ASN A 476 15.03 -20.45 -13.37
N VAL A 477 14.13 -20.87 -12.46
CA VAL A 477 14.29 -22.13 -11.73
C VAL A 477 13.92 -23.36 -12.57
N MET A 478 13.22 -23.19 -13.70
CA MET A 478 12.87 -24.28 -14.61
C MET A 478 13.30 -23.98 -16.06
N PRO A 479 14.58 -23.65 -16.32
CA PRO A 479 15.03 -23.26 -17.65
C PRO A 479 14.86 -24.41 -18.65
N TYR A 480 14.71 -24.07 -19.94
CA TYR A 480 14.60 -25.06 -21.01
C TYR A 480 15.89 -25.88 -21.22
N SER A 481 17.04 -25.37 -20.76
CA SER A 481 18.31 -26.10 -20.73
C SER A 481 18.34 -27.23 -19.69
N GLN A 482 17.34 -27.30 -18.81
CA GLN A 482 17.24 -28.31 -17.74
C GLN A 482 18.37 -28.21 -16.71
N ASP A 483 19.03 -27.06 -16.58
CA ASP A 483 19.98 -26.78 -15.49
C ASP A 483 19.24 -26.65 -14.16
N THR A 484 19.51 -27.57 -13.24
CA THR A 484 18.78 -27.71 -11.97
C THR A 484 19.34 -26.88 -10.82
N ALA A 485 20.50 -26.24 -10.99
CA ALA A 485 21.22 -25.62 -9.87
C ALA A 485 20.38 -24.57 -9.12
N ARG A 486 19.70 -23.69 -9.86
CA ARG A 486 18.88 -22.62 -9.27
C ARG A 486 17.60 -23.16 -8.63
N PHE A 487 16.99 -24.21 -9.19
CA PHE A 487 15.87 -24.91 -8.56
C PHE A 487 16.29 -25.48 -7.21
N ASP A 488 17.43 -26.15 -7.17
CA ASP A 488 17.95 -26.80 -5.98
C ASP A 488 18.32 -25.80 -4.88
N GLU A 489 18.94 -24.66 -5.22
CA GLU A 489 19.17 -23.56 -4.28
C GLU A 489 17.85 -23.03 -3.71
N TRP A 490 16.86 -22.79 -4.58
CA TRP A 490 15.56 -22.28 -4.14
C TRP A 490 14.81 -23.25 -3.22
N LEU A 491 14.88 -24.57 -3.45
CA LEU A 491 14.33 -25.56 -2.52
C LEU A 491 14.99 -25.48 -1.13
N GLN A 492 16.30 -25.23 -1.06
CA GLN A 492 17.03 -25.11 0.22
C GLN A 492 16.61 -23.86 1.00
N LEU A 493 16.22 -22.80 0.31
CA LEU A 493 15.72 -21.58 0.94
C LEU A 493 14.36 -21.79 1.63
N TRP A 494 13.56 -22.75 1.15
CA TRP A 494 12.19 -23.00 1.60
C TRP A 494 11.97 -24.42 2.14
N PRO A 495 12.71 -24.84 3.19
CA PRO A 495 12.59 -26.19 3.71
C PRO A 495 11.19 -26.43 4.28
N GLY A 496 10.55 -27.49 3.80
CA GLY A 496 9.22 -27.90 4.26
C GLY A 496 8.06 -27.10 3.66
N ALA A 497 8.28 -26.25 2.65
CA ALA A 497 7.19 -25.65 1.89
C ALA A 497 6.28 -26.74 1.29
N ARG A 498 4.96 -26.51 1.34
CA ARG A 498 3.96 -27.49 0.91
C ARG A 498 3.67 -27.37 -0.59
N GLN A 499 3.86 -26.18 -1.15
CA GLN A 499 3.82 -25.93 -2.59
C GLN A 499 5.07 -25.17 -3.04
N TYR A 500 5.41 -25.30 -4.31
CA TYR A 500 6.46 -24.54 -4.98
C TYR A 500 5.84 -23.99 -6.25
N CYS A 501 5.57 -22.68 -6.25
CA CYS A 501 4.92 -21.99 -7.34
C CYS A 501 5.98 -21.35 -8.25
N ILE A 502 5.78 -21.43 -9.57
CA ILE A 502 6.74 -20.93 -10.55
C ILE A 502 5.99 -20.13 -11.60
N PHE A 503 6.39 -18.88 -11.81
CA PHE A 503 5.97 -18.13 -12.98
C PHE A 503 6.91 -18.44 -14.15
N ALA A 504 6.49 -19.37 -15.03
CA ALA A 504 7.31 -19.85 -16.14
C ALA A 504 7.46 -18.83 -17.28
N ALA A 505 6.57 -17.84 -17.37
CA ALA A 505 6.59 -16.77 -18.38
C ALA A 505 6.77 -17.30 -19.81
N VAL A 506 5.94 -18.27 -20.19
CA VAL A 506 6.10 -18.97 -21.48
C VAL A 506 5.68 -18.09 -22.67
N GLY A 507 6.28 -18.37 -23.83
CA GLY A 507 6.00 -17.64 -25.08
C GLY A 507 5.42 -18.52 -26.19
N GLU A 508 5.50 -18.04 -27.43
CA GLU A 508 4.96 -18.73 -28.61
C GLU A 508 5.77 -19.97 -29.06
N GLN A 509 6.88 -20.27 -28.40
CA GLN A 509 7.80 -21.34 -28.77
C GLN A 509 8.56 -21.89 -27.56
N ILE A 510 9.03 -23.14 -27.66
CA ILE A 510 10.03 -23.72 -26.76
C ILE A 510 11.31 -24.04 -27.57
N GLY A 511 12.40 -23.36 -27.22
CA GLY A 511 13.61 -23.34 -28.06
C GLY A 511 13.28 -22.79 -29.46
N ARG A 512 13.40 -23.64 -30.49
CA ARG A 512 13.06 -23.31 -31.90
C ARG A 512 11.70 -23.85 -32.35
N ALA A 513 11.05 -24.70 -31.56
CA ALA A 513 9.80 -25.33 -31.94
C ALA A 513 8.63 -24.37 -31.66
N LYS A 514 7.84 -24.07 -32.69
CA LYS A 514 6.72 -23.12 -32.61
C LYS A 514 5.45 -23.81 -32.14
N ARG A 515 4.62 -23.11 -31.37
CA ARG A 515 3.30 -23.58 -30.94
C ARG A 515 2.47 -24.09 -32.13
N GLY A 516 1.72 -25.18 -31.90
CA GLY A 516 0.90 -25.83 -32.93
C GLY A 516 1.66 -26.84 -33.80
N THR A 517 2.91 -27.15 -33.49
CA THR A 517 3.68 -28.21 -34.15
C THR A 517 3.83 -29.45 -33.25
N PRO A 518 3.91 -30.68 -33.80
CA PRO A 518 4.19 -31.87 -33.00
C PRO A 518 5.53 -31.80 -32.24
N GLU A 519 6.52 -31.10 -32.80
CA GLU A 519 7.82 -30.88 -32.15
C GLU A 519 7.68 -30.04 -30.87
N PHE A 520 6.85 -28.99 -30.91
CA PHE A 520 6.56 -28.16 -29.75
C PHE A 520 5.91 -29.01 -28.64
N ASP A 521 4.88 -29.78 -28.98
CA ASP A 521 4.19 -30.64 -28.00
C ASP A 521 5.14 -31.65 -27.35
N ALA A 522 6.03 -32.26 -28.15
CA ALA A 522 7.04 -33.20 -27.66
C ALA A 522 8.02 -32.52 -26.70
N LYS A 523 8.53 -31.33 -27.03
CA LYS A 523 9.47 -30.59 -26.19
C LYS A 523 8.86 -30.08 -24.89
N VAL A 524 7.61 -29.63 -24.91
CA VAL A 524 6.90 -29.22 -23.68
C VAL A 524 6.69 -30.42 -22.76
N ARG A 525 6.29 -31.59 -23.33
CA ARG A 525 6.18 -32.84 -22.56
C ARG A 525 7.52 -33.25 -21.94
N GLU A 526 8.59 -33.25 -22.73
CA GLU A 526 9.94 -33.58 -22.24
C GLU A 526 10.37 -32.64 -21.10
N TRP A 527 10.19 -31.33 -21.27
CA TRP A 527 10.52 -30.32 -20.26
C TRP A 527 9.77 -30.57 -18.94
N ILE A 528 8.44 -30.75 -18.98
CA ILE A 528 7.67 -30.93 -17.75
C ILE A 528 7.91 -32.29 -17.10
N THR A 529 8.13 -33.34 -17.90
CA THR A 529 8.49 -34.68 -17.40
C THR A 529 9.86 -34.66 -16.72
N PHE A 530 10.83 -33.94 -17.28
CA PHE A 530 12.14 -33.76 -16.65
C PHE A 530 12.00 -33.11 -15.27
N TRP A 531 11.31 -31.96 -15.18
CA TRP A 531 11.19 -31.23 -13.90
C TRP A 531 10.37 -31.97 -12.86
N ALA A 532 9.31 -32.66 -13.25
CA ALA A 532 8.57 -33.54 -12.35
C ALA A 532 9.45 -34.68 -11.83
N GLY A 533 10.29 -35.26 -12.68
CA GLY A 533 11.27 -36.28 -12.30
C GLY A 533 12.35 -35.75 -11.36
N HIS A 534 12.87 -34.54 -11.62
CA HIS A 534 13.85 -33.90 -10.76
C HIS A 534 13.27 -33.55 -9.38
N ALA A 535 12.05 -33.00 -9.33
CA ALA A 535 11.35 -32.72 -8.08
C ALA A 535 11.16 -34.00 -7.23
N LYS A 536 10.82 -35.13 -7.87
CA LYS A 536 10.77 -36.44 -7.19
C LYS A 536 12.13 -36.86 -6.62
N LYS A 537 13.22 -36.68 -7.37
CA LYS A 537 14.59 -36.94 -6.88
C LYS A 537 14.96 -36.07 -5.67
N ARG A 538 14.36 -34.88 -5.56
CA ARG A 538 14.50 -33.96 -4.42
C ARG A 538 13.48 -34.21 -3.30
N GLY A 539 12.69 -35.28 -3.38
CA GLY A 539 11.74 -35.69 -2.33
C GLY A 539 10.38 -35.00 -2.40
N LEU A 540 10.08 -34.26 -3.47
CA LEU A 540 8.78 -33.63 -3.68
C LEU A 540 7.84 -34.55 -4.45
N ARG A 541 6.53 -34.39 -4.22
CA ARG A 541 5.51 -34.92 -5.13
C ARG A 541 5.30 -33.92 -6.27
N PRO A 542 5.10 -34.34 -7.53
CA PRO A 542 4.88 -33.41 -8.65
C PRO A 542 3.71 -32.45 -8.43
N GLU A 543 2.68 -32.85 -7.70
CA GLU A 543 1.50 -32.03 -7.39
C GLU A 543 1.82 -30.86 -6.44
N GLN A 544 3.02 -30.84 -5.86
CA GLN A 544 3.54 -29.70 -5.11
C GLN A 544 4.11 -28.62 -6.03
N LEU A 545 4.36 -28.91 -7.31
CA LEU A 545 4.75 -27.90 -8.29
C LEU A 545 3.50 -27.27 -8.90
N CYS A 546 3.41 -25.94 -8.81
CA CYS A 546 2.36 -25.13 -9.45
C CYS A 546 3.03 -24.22 -10.49
N VAL A 547 2.66 -24.36 -11.76
CA VAL A 547 3.27 -23.59 -12.85
C VAL A 547 2.24 -22.63 -13.43
N LEU A 548 2.54 -21.33 -13.32
CA LEU A 548 1.86 -20.24 -14.02
C LEU A 548 2.51 -20.04 -15.38
N LEU A 549 1.76 -20.23 -16.46
CA LEU A 549 2.29 -20.15 -17.81
C LEU A 549 2.37 -18.70 -18.26
N VAL A 550 1.28 -17.93 -18.13
CA VAL A 550 1.22 -16.51 -18.53
C VAL A 550 0.52 -15.69 -17.45
N ASP A 551 1.14 -14.61 -17.00
CA ASP A 551 0.60 -13.73 -15.96
C ASP A 551 -0.61 -12.90 -16.47
N GLU A 552 -1.69 -12.91 -15.69
CA GLU A 552 -2.92 -12.13 -15.89
C GLU A 552 -3.44 -12.14 -17.34
N PRO A 553 -3.83 -13.30 -17.92
CA PRO A 553 -4.41 -13.33 -19.25
C PRO A 553 -5.78 -12.62 -19.26
N ALA A 554 -5.86 -11.53 -20.04
CA ALA A 554 -7.06 -10.69 -20.16
C ALA A 554 -7.67 -10.68 -21.57
N GLU A 555 -7.04 -11.37 -22.53
CA GLU A 555 -7.44 -11.34 -23.94
C GLU A 555 -7.07 -12.65 -24.66
N ALA A 556 -7.79 -12.93 -25.76
CA ALA A 556 -7.65 -14.17 -26.52
C ALA A 556 -6.22 -14.44 -27.02
N ARG A 557 -5.42 -13.40 -27.27
CA ARG A 557 -4.01 -13.56 -27.68
C ARG A 557 -3.20 -14.31 -26.62
N ARG A 558 -3.37 -13.95 -25.34
CA ARG A 558 -2.67 -14.61 -24.21
C ARG A 558 -3.21 -16.02 -24.00
N ASP A 559 -4.52 -16.20 -24.07
CA ASP A 559 -5.15 -17.53 -24.01
C ASP A 559 -4.59 -18.50 -25.08
N ASN A 560 -4.33 -17.98 -26.29
CA ASN A 560 -3.77 -18.74 -27.41
C ASN A 560 -2.28 -19.09 -27.25
N ILE A 561 -1.59 -18.49 -26.29
CA ILE A 561 -0.26 -18.93 -25.83
C ILE A 561 -0.44 -20.07 -24.83
N ILE A 562 -1.30 -19.90 -23.82
CA ILE A 562 -1.49 -20.86 -22.73
C ILE A 562 -2.02 -22.21 -23.24
N LEU A 563 -3.04 -22.20 -24.12
CA LEU A 563 -3.75 -23.41 -24.56
C LEU A 563 -2.83 -24.56 -25.05
N PRO A 564 -1.93 -24.36 -26.03
CA PRO A 564 -1.05 -25.43 -26.50
C PRO A 564 -0.07 -25.92 -25.42
N TRP A 565 0.47 -25.02 -24.59
CA TRP A 565 1.31 -25.40 -23.45
C TRP A 565 0.54 -26.27 -22.46
N ALA A 566 -0.67 -25.85 -22.08
CA ALA A 566 -1.53 -26.57 -21.15
C ALA A 566 -1.90 -27.96 -21.69
N LYS A 567 -2.24 -28.08 -22.99
CA LYS A 567 -2.49 -29.38 -23.64
C LYS A 567 -1.31 -30.32 -23.52
N ALA A 568 -0.11 -29.86 -23.87
CA ALA A 568 1.09 -30.69 -23.81
C ALA A 568 1.44 -31.08 -22.36
N VAL A 569 1.33 -30.15 -21.40
CA VAL A 569 1.55 -30.45 -19.97
C VAL A 569 0.56 -31.48 -19.44
N ARG A 570 -0.73 -31.34 -19.77
CA ARG A 570 -1.77 -32.33 -19.39
C ARG A 570 -1.49 -33.70 -20.02
N ALA A 571 -1.08 -33.73 -21.28
CA ALA A 571 -0.73 -34.97 -21.97
C ALA A 571 0.49 -35.68 -21.38
N ALA A 572 1.41 -34.97 -20.73
CA ALA A 572 2.55 -35.57 -20.02
C ALA A 572 2.13 -36.33 -18.75
N ASN A 573 0.95 -36.01 -18.19
CA ASN A 573 0.36 -36.66 -17.01
C ASN A 573 1.35 -36.80 -15.83
N THR A 574 2.11 -35.75 -15.54
CA THR A 574 3.18 -35.79 -14.52
C THR A 574 2.69 -35.56 -13.10
N GLY A 575 1.49 -35.00 -12.93
CA GLY A 575 0.94 -34.49 -11.66
C GLY A 575 1.23 -33.02 -11.39
N VAL A 576 2.10 -32.36 -12.18
CA VAL A 576 2.38 -30.93 -12.03
C VAL A 576 1.11 -30.10 -12.30
N LYS A 577 0.80 -29.17 -11.39
CA LYS A 577 -0.40 -28.34 -11.50
C LYS A 577 -0.15 -27.17 -12.45
N ILE A 578 -1.10 -26.96 -13.35
CA ILE A 578 -1.23 -25.74 -14.16
C ILE A 578 -2.06 -24.78 -13.33
N TRP A 579 -1.51 -23.61 -13.06
CA TRP A 579 -2.12 -22.55 -12.27
C TRP A 579 -2.27 -21.32 -13.17
N GLU A 580 -3.42 -20.67 -13.20
CA GLU A 580 -3.62 -19.45 -14.00
C GLU A 580 -4.46 -18.43 -13.24
N ASP A 581 -4.17 -17.14 -13.43
CA ASP A 581 -4.84 -15.99 -12.82
C ASP A 581 -5.53 -15.07 -13.85
N PRO A 582 -6.54 -15.58 -14.59
CA PRO A 582 -7.18 -14.81 -15.64
C PRO A 582 -7.86 -13.53 -15.15
N THR A 583 -7.66 -12.44 -15.89
CA THR A 583 -8.21 -11.10 -15.63
C THR A 583 -9.16 -10.61 -16.73
N HIS A 584 -9.77 -11.55 -17.47
CA HIS A 584 -10.86 -11.25 -18.39
C HIS A 584 -12.03 -10.55 -17.66
N ARG A 585 -12.52 -9.42 -18.21
CA ARG A 585 -13.67 -8.70 -17.63
C ARG A 585 -14.95 -9.53 -17.62
N ASP A 586 -15.17 -10.33 -18.67
CA ASP A 586 -16.14 -11.42 -18.66
C ASP A 586 -15.37 -12.74 -18.78
N PRO A 587 -15.30 -13.58 -17.73
CA PRO A 587 -14.54 -14.84 -17.78
C PRO A 587 -15.13 -15.86 -18.77
N ALA A 588 -16.38 -15.67 -19.24
CA ALA A 588 -16.94 -16.46 -20.33
C ALA A 588 -16.32 -16.14 -21.70
N ALA A 589 -15.69 -14.97 -21.85
CA ALA A 589 -15.01 -14.57 -23.09
C ALA A 589 -13.60 -15.18 -23.22
N ALA A 590 -13.04 -15.70 -22.12
CA ALA A 590 -11.78 -16.44 -22.16
C ALA A 590 -11.91 -17.71 -23.01
N ASN A 591 -10.79 -18.26 -23.46
CA ASN A 591 -10.79 -19.59 -24.07
C ASN A 591 -11.24 -20.65 -23.04
N GLN A 592 -12.44 -21.20 -23.23
CA GLN A 592 -13.05 -22.10 -22.24
C GLN A 592 -12.37 -23.47 -22.15
N GLU A 593 -11.67 -23.89 -23.20
CA GLU A 593 -10.83 -25.09 -23.20
C GLU A 593 -9.58 -24.87 -22.35
N MET A 594 -8.91 -23.71 -22.50
CA MET A 594 -7.77 -23.31 -21.65
C MET A 594 -8.18 -23.30 -20.17
N MET A 595 -9.29 -22.63 -19.86
CA MET A 595 -9.82 -22.56 -18.49
C MET A 595 -10.15 -23.93 -17.91
N ALA A 596 -10.49 -24.93 -18.73
CA ALA A 596 -10.76 -26.31 -18.30
C ALA A 596 -9.49 -27.16 -18.08
N LEU A 597 -8.38 -26.80 -18.72
CA LEU A 597 -7.10 -27.51 -18.59
C LEU A 597 -6.33 -27.07 -17.33
N CYS A 598 -6.58 -25.85 -16.85
CA CYS A 598 -6.03 -25.34 -15.60
C CYS A 598 -6.45 -26.21 -14.42
N HIS A 599 -5.49 -26.61 -13.59
CA HIS A 599 -5.78 -27.35 -12.35
C HIS A 599 -6.22 -26.40 -11.24
N VAL A 600 -5.65 -25.19 -11.23
CA VAL A 600 -5.97 -24.12 -10.30
C VAL A 600 -6.34 -22.87 -11.10
N LEU A 601 -7.47 -22.25 -10.78
CA LEU A 601 -7.80 -20.90 -11.23
C LEU A 601 -7.73 -19.95 -10.02
N CYS A 602 -7.03 -18.84 -10.20
CA CYS A 602 -6.82 -17.84 -9.17
C CYS A 602 -7.40 -16.48 -9.58
N PRO A 603 -8.72 -16.27 -9.44
CA PRO A 603 -9.30 -14.95 -9.69
C PRO A 603 -8.68 -13.85 -8.80
N ASN A 604 -8.48 -12.68 -9.41
CA ASN A 604 -8.15 -11.44 -8.71
C ASN A 604 -9.32 -11.05 -7.80
N ARG A 605 -9.11 -11.02 -6.48
CA ARG A 605 -10.17 -10.76 -5.50
C ARG A 605 -10.82 -9.39 -5.67
N PRO A 606 -10.09 -8.27 -5.86
CA PRO A 606 -10.72 -6.99 -6.17
C PRO A 606 -11.70 -7.07 -7.37
N MET A 607 -11.27 -7.66 -8.49
CA MET A 607 -12.17 -7.88 -9.64
C MET A 607 -13.34 -8.80 -9.30
N PHE A 608 -13.12 -9.82 -8.48
CA PHE A 608 -14.16 -10.75 -8.05
C PHE A 608 -15.25 -10.09 -7.20
N LEU A 609 -14.87 -9.11 -6.37
CA LEU A 609 -15.81 -8.30 -5.60
C LEU A 609 -16.61 -7.35 -6.51
N GLU A 610 -15.93 -6.68 -7.46
CA GLU A 610 -16.55 -5.73 -8.39
C GLU A 610 -17.39 -6.38 -9.50
N GLY A 611 -17.04 -7.59 -9.94
CA GLY A 611 -17.58 -8.25 -11.14
C GLY A 611 -19.05 -8.71 -11.05
N GLY A 612 -19.69 -8.58 -9.89
CA GLY A 612 -21.08 -8.97 -9.69
C GLY A 612 -21.31 -10.48 -9.69
N GLU A 613 -22.58 -10.90 -9.60
CA GLU A 613 -22.98 -12.30 -9.42
C GLU A 613 -22.53 -13.19 -10.59
N LYS A 614 -22.74 -12.75 -11.85
CA LYS A 614 -22.33 -13.51 -13.05
C LYS A 614 -20.84 -13.88 -13.04
N PHE A 615 -19.97 -12.95 -12.62
CA PHE A 615 -18.53 -13.19 -12.55
C PHE A 615 -18.21 -14.24 -11.49
N ARG A 616 -18.82 -14.14 -10.30
CA ARG A 616 -18.56 -15.07 -9.19
C ARG A 616 -19.11 -16.47 -9.47
N ASP A 617 -20.32 -16.56 -10.03
CA ASP A 617 -20.97 -17.80 -10.41
C ASP A 617 -20.16 -18.59 -11.44
N TYR A 618 -19.45 -17.91 -12.34
CA TYR A 618 -18.57 -18.57 -13.29
C TYR A 618 -17.50 -19.41 -12.57
N PHE A 619 -16.77 -18.80 -11.64
CA PHE A 619 -15.71 -19.51 -10.89
C PHE A 619 -16.30 -20.55 -9.93
N ALA A 620 -17.46 -20.29 -9.33
CA ALA A 620 -18.16 -21.28 -8.52
C ALA A 620 -18.54 -22.54 -9.33
N LYS A 621 -19.00 -22.38 -10.58
CA LYS A 621 -19.28 -23.49 -11.50
C LYS A 621 -18.03 -24.24 -11.90
N ARG A 622 -16.92 -23.53 -12.17
CA ARG A 622 -15.61 -24.15 -12.45
C ARG A 622 -15.12 -24.98 -11.25
N HIS A 623 -15.29 -24.46 -10.05
CA HIS A 623 -14.97 -25.17 -8.82
C HIS A 623 -15.80 -26.45 -8.65
N ALA A 624 -17.12 -26.35 -8.82
CA ALA A 624 -18.02 -27.51 -8.77
C ALA A 624 -17.69 -28.57 -9.83
N ALA A 625 -17.11 -28.18 -10.97
CA ALA A 625 -16.61 -29.08 -12.01
C ALA A 625 -15.22 -29.69 -11.72
N GLY A 626 -14.65 -29.45 -10.53
CA GLY A 626 -13.40 -30.06 -10.06
C GLY A 626 -12.15 -29.19 -10.20
N THR A 627 -12.29 -27.91 -10.62
CA THR A 627 -11.15 -26.98 -10.65
C THR A 627 -10.84 -26.50 -9.23
N GLU A 628 -9.57 -26.49 -8.83
CA GLU A 628 -9.17 -25.90 -7.56
C GLU A 628 -9.26 -24.36 -7.68
N LEU A 629 -9.77 -23.70 -6.65
CA LEU A 629 -9.75 -22.24 -6.57
C LEU A 629 -8.67 -21.76 -5.62
N ALA A 630 -8.07 -20.63 -5.99
CA ALA A 630 -7.25 -19.78 -5.15
C ALA A 630 -7.75 -18.33 -5.28
N PHE A 631 -7.28 -17.43 -4.42
CA PHE A 631 -7.48 -15.99 -4.63
C PHE A 631 -6.16 -15.26 -4.51
N TYR A 632 -5.98 -14.23 -5.33
CA TYR A 632 -4.92 -13.28 -5.13
C TYR A 632 -5.46 -11.85 -5.07
N SER A 633 -4.75 -10.98 -4.36
CA SER A 633 -5.01 -9.54 -4.41
C SER A 633 -3.81 -8.80 -5.00
N CYS A 634 -4.11 -7.91 -5.93
CA CYS A 634 -3.22 -6.93 -6.55
C CYS A 634 -3.96 -5.58 -6.66
N ASN A 635 -3.41 -4.55 -7.28
CA ASN A 635 -4.05 -3.28 -7.68
C ASN A 635 -4.02 -2.12 -6.67
N ILE A 636 -3.77 -2.38 -5.39
CA ILE A 636 -3.64 -1.32 -4.37
C ILE A 636 -2.25 -1.41 -3.76
N GLY A 637 -1.53 -0.28 -3.69
CA GLY A 637 -0.26 -0.21 -2.97
C GLY A 637 -0.45 -0.56 -1.50
N ALA A 638 0.39 -1.45 -0.96
CA ALA A 638 0.18 -2.07 0.35
C ALA A 638 0.03 -1.05 1.49
N ARG A 639 0.71 0.11 1.41
CA ARG A 639 0.58 1.17 2.43
C ARG A 639 -0.78 1.83 2.50
N LEU A 640 -1.54 1.82 1.40
CA LEU A 640 -2.89 2.39 1.33
C LEU A 640 -3.98 1.32 1.34
N ALA A 641 -3.62 0.06 1.13
CA ALA A 641 -4.52 -1.08 1.29
C ALA A 641 -4.87 -1.31 2.77
N ASP A 642 -6.14 -1.56 3.04
CA ASP A 642 -6.65 -1.78 4.39
C ASP A 642 -6.17 -3.14 4.94
N PRO A 643 -5.48 -3.20 6.09
CA PRO A 643 -5.08 -4.47 6.71
C PRO A 643 -6.26 -5.44 6.91
N TYR A 644 -7.43 -4.92 7.31
CA TYR A 644 -8.59 -5.76 7.58
C TYR A 644 -9.29 -6.22 6.29
N SER A 645 -9.81 -5.31 5.48
CA SER A 645 -10.66 -5.70 4.33
C SER A 645 -9.88 -6.21 3.12
N TYR A 646 -8.66 -5.72 2.88
CA TYR A 646 -7.84 -6.16 1.75
C TYR A 646 -7.10 -7.46 2.05
N PHE A 647 -6.38 -7.51 3.18
CA PHE A 647 -5.54 -8.67 3.52
C PHE A 647 -6.29 -9.71 4.35
N ARG A 648 -6.77 -9.36 5.55
CA ARG A 648 -7.36 -10.33 6.48
C ARG A 648 -8.61 -11.02 5.92
N LEU A 649 -9.52 -10.27 5.29
CA LEU A 649 -10.77 -10.82 4.74
C LEU A 649 -10.60 -11.69 3.48
N GLN A 650 -9.41 -11.79 2.89
CA GLN A 650 -9.19 -12.66 1.72
C GLN A 650 -9.43 -14.14 2.05
N ALA A 651 -8.95 -14.62 3.20
CA ALA A 651 -9.23 -15.98 3.66
C ALA A 651 -10.72 -16.27 3.92
N TRP A 652 -11.47 -15.26 4.35
CA TRP A 652 -12.93 -15.39 4.51
C TRP A 652 -13.61 -15.57 3.15
N THR A 653 -13.17 -14.82 2.13
CA THR A 653 -13.60 -15.06 0.73
C THR A 653 -13.16 -16.44 0.25
N ALA A 654 -11.93 -16.87 0.56
CA ALA A 654 -11.46 -18.19 0.20
C ALA A 654 -12.35 -19.29 0.78
N TRP A 655 -12.72 -19.21 2.07
CA TRP A 655 -13.65 -20.14 2.68
C TRP A 655 -15.03 -20.12 2.01
N GLN A 656 -15.60 -18.93 1.75
CA GLN A 656 -16.93 -18.77 1.15
C GLN A 656 -17.06 -19.50 -0.21
N TYR A 657 -15.98 -19.54 -0.99
CA TYR A 657 -15.97 -20.13 -2.33
C TYR A 657 -15.17 -21.45 -2.43
N GLY A 658 -14.77 -22.04 -1.30
CA GLY A 658 -14.05 -23.32 -1.28
C GLY A 658 -12.62 -23.28 -1.84
N ALA A 659 -12.01 -22.10 -1.89
CA ALA A 659 -10.63 -21.92 -2.34
C ALA A 659 -9.64 -22.42 -1.28
N LYS A 660 -8.52 -22.99 -1.74
CA LYS A 660 -7.50 -23.63 -0.89
C LYS A 660 -6.23 -22.82 -0.70
N ALA A 661 -6.11 -21.70 -1.41
CA ALA A 661 -4.93 -20.86 -1.35
C ALA A 661 -5.26 -19.36 -1.41
N SER A 662 -4.40 -18.57 -0.77
CA SER A 662 -4.45 -17.11 -0.69
C SER A 662 -3.08 -16.55 -1.07
N PHE A 663 -3.05 -15.69 -2.09
CA PHE A 663 -1.83 -15.10 -2.66
C PHE A 663 -1.87 -13.57 -2.65
N PHE A 664 -0.71 -12.92 -2.67
CA PHE A 664 -0.60 -11.46 -2.70
C PHE A 664 0.49 -11.02 -3.67
N TRP A 665 0.16 -10.07 -4.55
CA TRP A 665 1.15 -9.34 -5.34
C TRP A 665 1.55 -8.07 -4.58
N ALA A 666 2.79 -7.92 -4.12
CA ALA A 666 3.88 -8.89 -4.12
C ALA A 666 4.70 -8.71 -2.84
N PHE A 667 5.34 -9.77 -2.33
CA PHE A 667 6.10 -9.66 -1.08
C PHE A 667 7.44 -8.93 -1.26
N SER A 668 8.05 -8.99 -2.44
CA SER A 668 9.38 -8.43 -2.71
C SER A 668 9.40 -7.07 -3.42
N ASP A 669 8.25 -6.50 -3.76
CA ASP A 669 8.16 -5.27 -4.56
C ASP A 669 7.91 -4.04 -3.66
N SER A 670 8.99 -3.36 -3.26
CA SER A 670 8.93 -2.05 -2.59
C SER A 670 9.05 -0.88 -3.54
N GLY A 671 8.84 -1.12 -4.84
CA GLY A 671 8.86 -0.10 -5.87
C GLY A 671 10.25 0.49 -6.14
N GLY A 672 11.30 -0.33 -6.00
CA GLY A 672 12.67 0.01 -6.41
C GLY A 672 13.38 0.96 -5.45
N GLY A 673 13.21 0.72 -4.14
CA GLY A 673 13.76 1.54 -3.07
C GLY A 673 13.37 1.05 -1.69
N SER A 674 13.88 1.72 -0.65
CA SER A 674 13.51 1.41 0.74
C SER A 674 12.04 1.75 1.00
N SER A 675 11.29 0.81 1.57
CA SER A 675 9.92 1.04 2.04
C SER A 675 9.81 2.07 3.16
N TRP A 676 10.92 2.44 3.80
CA TRP A 676 10.95 3.50 4.82
C TRP A 676 11.11 4.90 4.22
N ASN A 677 11.37 5.02 2.93
CA ASN A 677 11.47 6.30 2.25
C ASN A 677 10.83 6.21 0.86
N GLU A 678 9.49 6.20 0.83
CA GLU A 678 8.75 6.06 -0.42
C GLU A 678 8.90 7.27 -1.36
N TYR A 679 9.32 8.42 -0.84
CA TYR A 679 9.67 9.59 -1.67
C TYR A 679 10.83 9.30 -2.62
N ALA A 680 11.72 8.39 -2.24
CA ALA A 680 12.90 8.03 -3.01
C ALA A 680 12.70 6.80 -3.92
N MET A 681 11.50 6.20 -3.98
CA MET A 681 11.23 5.05 -4.84
C MET A 681 11.42 5.38 -6.33
N THR A 682 11.71 4.37 -7.16
CA THR A 682 11.75 4.53 -8.61
C THR A 682 10.40 4.30 -9.28
N HIS A 683 9.58 3.38 -8.73
CA HIS A 683 8.26 3.05 -9.25
C HIS A 683 7.13 3.76 -8.48
N SER A 684 5.96 3.85 -9.09
CA SER A 684 4.82 4.60 -8.55
C SER A 684 4.12 3.94 -7.35
N THR A 685 4.45 2.67 -7.03
CA THR A 685 3.69 1.90 -6.05
C THR A 685 4.58 0.91 -5.31
N CYS A 686 4.40 0.85 -3.99
CA CYS A 686 4.98 -0.14 -3.10
C CYS A 686 3.92 -1.21 -2.84
N TYR A 687 4.15 -2.44 -3.31
CA TYR A 687 3.20 -3.55 -3.17
C TYR A 687 3.51 -4.44 -1.97
N THR A 688 4.70 -4.33 -1.38
CA THR A 688 5.10 -5.19 -0.27
C THR A 688 4.35 -4.90 1.04
N PRO A 689 3.75 -5.92 1.67
CA PRO A 689 3.11 -5.79 2.98
C PRO A 689 4.13 -5.77 4.12
N ILE A 690 5.43 -5.70 3.87
CA ILE A 690 6.49 -5.55 4.88
C ILE A 690 7.35 -4.34 4.52
N PHE A 691 8.15 -3.84 5.45
CA PHE A 691 9.09 -2.75 5.17
C PHE A 691 10.45 -3.33 4.79
N LEU A 692 10.77 -3.26 3.50
CA LEU A 692 12.05 -3.72 2.94
C LEU A 692 13.09 -2.58 2.91
N GLU A 693 14.31 -2.94 3.29
CA GLU A 693 15.52 -2.13 3.17
C GLU A 693 16.64 -2.96 2.56
N PRO A 694 17.71 -2.32 2.04
CA PRO A 694 18.82 -3.05 1.43
C PRO A 694 19.46 -4.12 2.33
N ALA A 695 19.41 -3.98 3.66
CA ALA A 695 20.03 -4.93 4.60
C ALA A 695 19.11 -5.32 5.77
N ALA A 696 17.83 -4.96 5.73
CA ALA A 696 16.91 -5.22 6.84
C ALA A 696 15.47 -5.41 6.36
N VAL A 697 14.69 -6.08 7.20
CA VAL A 697 13.26 -6.30 6.99
C VAL A 697 12.53 -5.98 8.29
N THR A 698 11.47 -5.17 8.22
CA THR A 698 10.59 -4.88 9.35
C THR A 698 9.16 -5.32 9.05
N GLY A 699 8.48 -5.90 10.04
CA GLY A 699 7.08 -6.28 9.92
C GLY A 699 6.15 -5.07 9.75
N SER A 700 4.90 -5.33 9.38
CA SER A 700 3.88 -4.30 9.29
C SER A 700 2.50 -4.85 9.66
N LYS A 701 1.54 -3.95 9.89
CA LYS A 701 0.14 -4.32 10.10
C LYS A 701 -0.41 -5.17 8.96
N GLN A 702 -0.02 -4.89 7.72
CA GLN A 702 -0.47 -5.64 6.55
C GLN A 702 0.02 -7.10 6.60
N MET A 703 1.26 -7.34 7.04
CA MET A 703 1.79 -8.69 7.17
C MET A 703 1.14 -9.46 8.34
N GLU A 704 0.90 -8.78 9.47
CA GLU A 704 0.19 -9.39 10.60
C GLU A 704 -1.26 -9.73 10.22
N ALA A 705 -1.91 -8.90 9.41
CA ALA A 705 -3.24 -9.18 8.87
C ALA A 705 -3.26 -10.39 7.94
N ILE A 706 -2.21 -10.59 7.14
CA ILE A 706 -2.04 -11.80 6.32
C ILE A 706 -1.96 -13.05 7.21
N ARG A 707 -1.19 -12.99 8.31
CA ARG A 707 -1.11 -14.11 9.26
C ARG A 707 -2.47 -14.41 9.89
N GLU A 708 -3.15 -13.39 10.41
CA GLU A 708 -4.49 -13.55 10.99
C GLU A 708 -5.54 -13.99 9.96
N SER A 709 -5.32 -13.71 8.66
CA SER A 709 -6.14 -14.26 7.57
C SER A 709 -6.08 -15.79 7.54
N ALA A 710 -4.88 -16.38 7.57
CA ALA A 710 -4.70 -17.83 7.56
C ALA A 710 -5.26 -18.48 8.83
N GLU A 711 -5.08 -17.84 9.98
CA GLU A 711 -5.63 -18.31 11.26
C GLU A 711 -7.17 -18.23 11.26
N ASP A 712 -7.75 -17.20 10.64
CA ASP A 712 -9.20 -17.07 10.53
C ASP A 712 -9.82 -18.17 9.66
N TYR A 713 -9.16 -18.58 8.56
CA TYR A 713 -9.57 -19.74 7.77
C TYR A 713 -9.56 -21.03 8.59
N GLU A 714 -8.54 -21.20 9.42
CA GLU A 714 -8.37 -22.43 10.19
C GLU A 714 -9.45 -22.62 11.26
N TYR A 715 -10.07 -21.55 11.79
CA TYR A 715 -11.26 -21.71 12.65
C TYR A 715 -12.41 -22.43 11.94
N PHE A 716 -12.62 -22.16 10.66
CA PHE A 716 -13.65 -22.85 9.89
C PHE A 716 -13.32 -24.32 9.72
N VAL A 717 -12.06 -24.64 9.43
CA VAL A 717 -11.58 -26.03 9.32
C VAL A 717 -11.76 -26.77 10.64
N MET A 718 -11.25 -26.20 11.74
CA MET A 718 -11.36 -26.81 13.07
C MET A 718 -12.82 -26.97 13.51
N LEU A 719 -13.70 -26.00 13.22
CA LEU A 719 -15.13 -26.09 13.56
C LEU A 719 -15.82 -27.19 12.73
N ARG A 720 -15.56 -27.26 11.42
CA ARG A 720 -16.08 -28.33 10.54
C ARG A 720 -15.67 -29.71 11.05
N ASP A 721 -14.39 -29.89 11.35
CA ASP A 721 -13.85 -31.20 11.74
C ASP A 721 -14.37 -31.63 13.11
N ARG A 722 -14.56 -30.68 14.04
CA ARG A 722 -15.19 -30.94 15.34
C ARG A 722 -16.67 -31.30 15.24
N ILE A 723 -17.42 -30.64 14.35
CA ILE A 723 -18.81 -31.01 14.07
C ILE A 723 -18.85 -32.45 13.53
N ALA A 724 -18.05 -32.75 12.50
CA ALA A 724 -18.00 -34.08 11.91
C ALA A 724 -17.61 -35.16 12.93
N THR A 725 -16.66 -34.87 13.82
CA THR A 725 -16.26 -35.78 14.91
C THR A 725 -17.39 -36.01 15.90
N ALA A 726 -18.10 -34.95 16.30
CA ALA A 726 -19.23 -35.07 17.22
C ALA A 726 -20.38 -35.88 16.62
N GLU A 727 -20.70 -35.66 15.33
CA GLU A 727 -21.73 -36.41 14.61
C GLU A 727 -21.37 -37.89 14.45
N LYS A 728 -20.11 -38.20 14.10
CA LYS A 728 -19.61 -39.58 14.03
C LYS A 728 -19.68 -40.30 15.38
N ALA A 729 -19.55 -39.57 16.48
CA ALA A 729 -19.72 -40.08 17.83
C ALA A 729 -21.20 -40.19 18.26
N GLY A 730 -22.15 -40.00 17.35
CA GLY A 730 -23.59 -40.09 17.63
C GLY A 730 -24.16 -38.94 18.45
N ARG A 731 -23.39 -37.85 18.66
CA ARG A 731 -23.85 -36.71 19.46
C ARG A 731 -24.86 -35.89 18.66
N GLN A 732 -25.90 -35.43 19.34
CA GLN A 732 -26.95 -34.57 18.79
C GLN A 732 -27.27 -33.45 19.81
N GLY A 733 -27.96 -32.40 19.34
CA GLY A 733 -28.51 -31.36 20.22
C GLY A 733 -28.09 -29.93 19.85
N ALA A 734 -28.55 -28.98 20.65
CA ALA A 734 -28.49 -27.55 20.35
C ALA A 734 -27.06 -27.02 20.10
N ALA A 735 -26.04 -27.59 20.74
CA ALA A 735 -24.65 -27.19 20.54
C ALA A 735 -24.14 -27.50 19.12
N ILE A 736 -24.46 -28.69 18.59
CA ILE A 736 -24.08 -29.10 17.24
C ILE A 736 -24.85 -28.29 16.20
N GLU A 737 -26.16 -28.10 16.40
CA GLU A 737 -26.98 -27.30 15.48
C GLU A 737 -26.55 -25.83 15.45
N ARG A 738 -26.18 -25.25 16.61
CA ARG A 738 -25.58 -23.91 16.67
C ARG A 738 -24.25 -23.85 15.92
N ALA A 739 -23.39 -24.86 16.09
CA ALA A 739 -22.09 -24.92 15.42
C ALA A 739 -22.25 -25.05 13.89
N LYS A 740 -23.16 -25.89 13.41
CA LYS A 740 -23.50 -26.03 11.98
C LYS A 740 -24.02 -24.72 11.40
N LYS A 741 -24.97 -24.08 12.08
CA LYS A 741 -25.50 -22.77 11.66
C LYS A 741 -24.40 -21.72 11.60
N LEU A 742 -23.50 -21.70 12.58
CA LEU A 742 -22.38 -20.76 12.59
C LEU A 742 -21.43 -21.03 11.42
N LEU A 743 -21.02 -22.28 11.19
CA LEU A 743 -20.16 -22.67 10.06
C LEU A 743 -20.75 -22.24 8.71
N ALA A 744 -22.07 -22.41 8.53
CA ALA A 744 -22.77 -22.07 7.30
C ALA A 744 -22.97 -20.56 7.07
N THR A 745 -22.98 -19.74 8.13
CA THR A 745 -23.37 -18.32 8.03
C THR A 745 -22.26 -17.34 8.37
N ALA A 746 -21.19 -17.77 9.06
CA ALA A 746 -20.13 -16.90 9.57
C ALA A 746 -19.44 -16.08 8.47
N ALA A 747 -19.06 -16.71 7.35
CA ALA A 747 -18.39 -16.00 6.27
C ALA A 747 -19.28 -14.92 5.64
N ASN A 748 -20.55 -15.25 5.35
CA ASN A 748 -21.51 -14.28 4.82
C ASN A 748 -21.76 -13.12 5.78
N ARG A 749 -21.85 -13.38 7.09
CA ARG A 749 -22.00 -12.32 8.11
C ARG A 749 -20.86 -11.31 8.07
N VAL A 750 -19.61 -11.78 7.92
CA VAL A 750 -18.43 -10.92 7.89
C VAL A 750 -18.30 -10.20 6.54
N LEU A 751 -18.43 -10.93 5.43
CA LEU A 751 -18.19 -10.39 4.09
C LEU A 751 -19.32 -9.48 3.59
N ASN A 752 -20.54 -9.63 4.10
CA ASN A 752 -21.67 -8.76 3.75
C ASN A 752 -21.86 -7.61 4.74
N ALA A 753 -20.93 -7.41 5.68
CA ALA A 753 -20.98 -6.26 6.57
C ALA A 753 -20.85 -4.97 5.75
N PRO A 754 -21.51 -3.87 6.17
CA PRO A 754 -21.43 -2.59 5.46
C PRO A 754 -19.97 -2.18 5.21
N ALA A 755 -19.66 -1.89 3.94
CA ALA A 755 -18.33 -1.48 3.47
C ALA A 755 -17.19 -2.50 3.67
N ALA A 756 -17.48 -3.80 3.87
CA ALA A 756 -16.46 -4.85 3.94
C ALA A 756 -15.69 -5.04 2.62
N ASP A 757 -16.28 -4.63 1.49
CA ASP A 757 -15.71 -4.60 0.15
C ASP A 757 -14.88 -3.32 -0.14
N LYS A 758 -14.88 -2.34 0.76
CA LYS A 758 -14.07 -1.12 0.64
C LYS A 758 -12.63 -1.43 1.02
N LEU A 759 -11.74 -1.45 0.02
CA LEU A 759 -10.39 -1.97 0.15
C LEU A 759 -9.34 -0.92 0.56
N MET A 760 -9.63 0.38 0.46
CA MET A 760 -8.69 1.43 0.84
C MET A 760 -8.73 1.69 2.35
N TRP A 761 -7.57 1.88 2.97
CA TRP A 761 -7.46 1.96 4.44
C TRP A 761 -8.22 3.16 5.02
N ALA A 762 -8.23 4.30 4.32
CA ALA A 762 -8.91 5.51 4.75
C ALA A 762 -10.45 5.40 4.75
N GLU A 763 -11.02 4.43 4.03
CA GLU A 763 -12.48 4.27 3.96
C GLU A 763 -13.05 3.82 5.32
N SER A 764 -14.19 4.38 5.72
CA SER A 764 -14.89 3.99 6.94
C SER A 764 -15.55 2.62 6.77
N LYS A 765 -15.32 1.71 7.74
CA LYS A 765 -15.89 0.36 7.78
C LYS A 765 -15.75 -0.26 9.17
N ASP A 766 -16.54 -1.29 9.46
CA ASP A 766 -16.41 -2.09 10.69
C ASP A 766 -15.25 -3.08 10.57
N ARG A 767 -14.21 -2.89 11.40
CA ARG A 767 -13.03 -3.75 11.49
C ARG A 767 -13.03 -4.67 12.73
N THR A 768 -14.21 -4.89 13.31
CA THR A 768 -14.38 -5.68 14.55
C THR A 768 -15.14 -6.99 14.34
N LEU A 769 -15.87 -7.13 13.23
CA LEU A 769 -16.82 -8.22 13.06
C LEU A 769 -16.13 -9.59 12.90
N ALA A 770 -15.01 -9.67 12.16
CA ALA A 770 -14.24 -10.91 12.06
C ALA A 770 -13.76 -11.39 13.44
N ASP A 771 -13.31 -10.47 14.31
CA ASP A 771 -12.90 -10.79 15.68
C ASP A 771 -14.07 -11.28 16.55
N LYS A 772 -15.25 -10.68 16.42
CA LYS A 772 -16.46 -11.15 17.10
C LYS A 772 -16.83 -12.56 16.65
N VAL A 773 -16.90 -12.79 15.34
CA VAL A 773 -17.35 -14.06 14.76
C VAL A 773 -16.37 -15.20 15.06
N ARG A 774 -15.04 -14.97 14.97
CA ARG A 774 -14.07 -16.01 15.34
C ARG A 774 -14.16 -16.41 16.82
N VAL A 775 -14.49 -15.47 17.71
CA VAL A 775 -14.70 -15.79 19.14
C VAL A 775 -15.97 -16.62 19.33
N GLU A 776 -17.04 -16.36 18.59
CA GLU A 776 -18.22 -17.23 18.56
C GLU A 776 -17.86 -18.66 18.11
N MET A 777 -16.93 -18.80 17.15
CA MET A 777 -16.46 -20.12 16.68
C MET A 777 -15.62 -20.83 17.74
N LEU A 778 -14.74 -20.13 18.44
CA LEU A 778 -14.00 -20.65 19.60
C LEU A 778 -14.94 -21.15 20.71
N GLU A 779 -15.99 -20.39 21.00
CA GLU A 779 -17.02 -20.78 21.97
C GLU A 779 -17.81 -22.01 21.52
N ALA A 780 -18.22 -22.05 20.24
CA ALA A 780 -18.89 -23.22 19.67
C ALA A 780 -18.00 -24.48 19.74
N MET A 781 -16.73 -24.38 19.34
CA MET A 781 -15.77 -25.48 19.41
C MET A 781 -15.53 -25.99 20.84
N SER A 782 -15.49 -25.07 21.81
CA SER A 782 -15.33 -25.40 23.24
C SER A 782 -16.57 -26.09 23.81
N ALA A 783 -17.77 -25.65 23.42
CA ALA A 783 -19.02 -26.29 23.82
C ALA A 783 -19.14 -27.72 23.28
N LEU A 784 -18.65 -27.98 22.07
CA LEU A 784 -18.59 -29.33 21.48
C LEU A 784 -17.60 -30.26 22.20
N ALA A 785 -16.59 -29.71 22.88
CA ALA A 785 -15.64 -30.48 23.69
C ALA A 785 -16.21 -30.80 25.09
N ALA A 786 -16.90 -29.85 25.73
CA ALA A 786 -17.46 -30.03 27.07
C ALA A 786 -18.59 -31.07 27.14
N SER A 787 -19.30 -31.32 26.04
CA SER A 787 -20.30 -32.39 25.94
C SER A 787 -19.71 -33.81 25.85
N ALA A 788 -18.39 -33.97 25.85
CA ALA A 788 -17.72 -35.28 25.86
C ALA A 788 -17.62 -35.92 27.24
N GLY A 789 -17.89 -35.17 28.32
CA GLY A 789 -17.72 -35.61 29.71
C GLY A 789 -19.02 -35.73 30.50
N ARG A 790 -20.17 -35.92 29.85
CA ARG A 790 -21.45 -36.21 30.50
C ARG A 790 -22.11 -37.43 29.90
#